data_AF-A0A852L7Q6-F1
#
_entry.id   AF-A0A852L7Q6-F1
#
_cell.length_a   1.000
_cell.length_b   1.000
_cell.length_c   1.000
_cell.angle_alpha   90.00
_cell.angle_beta   90.00
_cell.angle_gamma   90.00
#
_symmetry.space_group_name_H-M   'P 1'
#
loop_
_entity.id
_entity.type
_entity.pdbx_description
1 polymer ?
#
loop_
_entity_poly.entity_id
_entity_poly.type
_entity_poly.pdbx_seq_one_letter_code
_entity_poly.pdbx_strand_id
1 'polypeptide(L)'
;TKLEMPSIDLDGEVTALATVPEVVDALESCAMTWQKLISTAVEEQLKKVPQGNGPLAEIDFWRERGDALSALTEQIKLPEVQKVIGILQEAKSKHLGDLQIVLSDLRKHHVEALDNTKFLAVLEHPLKNLTYGTGFSAVLNAIPPLMDALRLVWMMSRHYNKDERMVPFMERIAWELSTRVQRAVDLHVLFKQDRAAAKRKIAEAKSTLEQWKKRYFDVRAEIQALGRAKHWEFDRKALFEKTDYMSSVCQDLYDILQVVTEELRSMFCRELIAVAGDLKHIHNLLTRVKGLTSPMEELTFDPFSMKSERDWKLMMEEFREEVLVENIQQVFVQNLKDPPLCKGHPPVAGAIYWSRLLFDKIECPITRFQEVEELLAGERGEEIKQIYLQVAKRLKEYEDQKYNQWRDETEQNLLRLLENTLMTSSVTEESAITKKSVHFTVNFPPSLHEVILETKHMDVLGFEVPEMARYVALREDEFLGYRDRLKKVLDLYDKLMGTLDEAETKLLDDHIQDLWTTFKWGHTMINWISLGVGDFLAYCTESVEKFELLICRIHTHSGDINNKLLFIESTNLFKFPLPKNGDELPGAEEFFEYVKCERAKDVARMVRKYSAIPQFLIKVERCVAKTKSGKSPKLASYYAYWENRIYQVLTQLIVKNLQAFHAAVLANVPLFQTEAILSVPEIILQANASEIENMTAQCIQDCVEVTKHFVRWMHGTCIECPPQDVNEGETFVFSFYSDICQNPLIKNQAILIPQNVQRVLASLSKYLNQWKRYHVLWELDKDVAMEKLAAEKPTCVTFDEELRFYMNVAQEVTQQPLIKDGQFVRLQLTPLAHTVQDYARGWMISLGKLLHESAREELFSLQEEIQVGVFSL
;
A
#
# COMPACT_ATOMS: atom_id res chain seq x y z
N THR A 1 -15.38 75.14 -47.46
CA THR A 1 -15.75 76.09 -48.53
C THR A 1 -15.91 77.46 -47.90
N LYS A 2 -15.31 78.51 -48.47
CA LYS A 2 -15.40 79.90 -47.97
C LYS A 2 -16.16 80.75 -48.99
N LEU A 3 -17.13 81.55 -48.56
CA LEU A 3 -17.82 82.52 -49.43
C LEU A 3 -16.89 83.72 -49.68
N GLU A 4 -16.55 83.96 -50.95
CA GLU A 4 -15.70 85.08 -51.36
C GLU A 4 -16.54 86.37 -51.45
N MET A 5 -16.03 87.47 -50.90
CA MET A 5 -16.70 88.78 -50.91
C MET A 5 -16.14 89.65 -52.05
N PRO A 6 -16.97 90.48 -52.70
CA PRO A 6 -16.49 91.38 -53.73
C PRO A 6 -15.67 92.53 -53.12
N SER A 7 -14.70 93.06 -53.85
CA SER A 7 -13.76 94.11 -53.39
C SER A 7 -14.37 95.52 -53.29
N ILE A 8 -15.68 95.61 -53.05
CA ILE A 8 -16.48 96.84 -53.15
C ILE A 8 -16.75 97.38 -51.75
N ASP A 9 -16.65 98.69 -51.57
CA ASP A 9 -16.96 99.37 -50.32
C ASP A 9 -18.48 99.33 -50.05
N LEU A 10 -18.86 98.71 -48.94
CA LEU A 10 -20.24 98.50 -48.52
C LEU A 10 -20.66 99.48 -47.41
N ASP A 11 -19.90 100.51 -47.05
CA ASP A 11 -20.18 101.39 -45.89
C ASP A 11 -21.43 102.29 -46.02
N GLY A 12 -22.10 102.32 -47.19
CA GLY A 12 -23.34 103.07 -47.43
C GLY A 12 -24.64 102.43 -46.92
N GLU A 13 -25.74 103.20 -46.93
CA GLU A 13 -27.11 102.70 -46.67
C GLU A 13 -27.60 101.79 -47.81
N VAL A 14 -28.34 100.73 -47.46
CA VAL A 14 -28.83 99.68 -48.39
C VAL A 14 -29.65 100.27 -49.54
N THR A 15 -30.47 101.28 -49.26
CA THR A 15 -31.32 101.97 -50.24
C THR A 15 -30.52 102.81 -51.24
N ALA A 16 -29.40 103.40 -50.82
CA ALA A 16 -28.51 104.17 -51.69
C ALA A 16 -27.71 103.24 -52.61
N LEU A 17 -27.12 102.19 -52.04
CA LEU A 17 -26.30 101.22 -52.78
C LEU A 17 -27.13 100.40 -53.80
N ALA A 18 -28.42 100.17 -53.54
CA ALA A 18 -29.33 99.49 -54.47
C ALA A 18 -29.65 100.30 -55.74
N THR A 19 -29.35 101.61 -55.79
CA THR A 19 -29.59 102.46 -56.97
C THR A 19 -28.39 102.58 -57.90
N VAL A 20 -27.22 102.05 -57.52
CA VAL A 20 -25.97 102.14 -58.30
C VAL A 20 -25.80 100.87 -59.16
N PRO A 21 -25.88 100.96 -60.51
CA PRO A 21 -25.83 99.78 -61.39
C PRO A 21 -24.55 98.96 -61.27
N GLU A 22 -23.37 99.61 -61.21
CA GLU A 22 -22.07 98.93 -61.12
C GLU A 22 -21.92 98.10 -59.83
N VAL A 23 -22.49 98.59 -58.72
CA VAL A 23 -22.48 97.89 -57.44
C VAL A 23 -23.44 96.72 -57.49
N VAL A 24 -24.65 96.89 -58.04
CA VAL A 24 -25.63 95.82 -58.19
C VAL A 24 -25.11 94.71 -59.11
N ASP A 25 -24.52 95.03 -60.27
CA ASP A 25 -23.98 94.03 -61.22
C ASP A 25 -22.86 93.18 -60.60
N ALA A 26 -21.97 93.79 -59.82
CA ALA A 26 -20.91 93.07 -59.13
C ALA A 26 -21.43 92.22 -57.96
N LEU A 27 -22.44 92.70 -57.23
CA LEU A 27 -23.14 91.91 -56.21
C LEU A 27 -23.95 90.76 -56.84
N GLU A 28 -24.50 90.91 -58.04
CA GLU A 28 -25.16 89.85 -58.80
C GLU A 28 -24.16 88.77 -59.25
N SER A 29 -22.99 89.16 -59.75
CA SER A 29 -21.90 88.21 -60.06
C SER A 29 -21.43 87.44 -58.82
N CYS A 30 -21.34 88.13 -57.68
CA CYS A 30 -21.02 87.50 -56.39
C CYS A 30 -22.11 86.50 -55.95
N ALA A 31 -23.39 86.89 -56.07
CA ALA A 31 -24.54 86.04 -55.76
C ALA A 31 -24.57 84.76 -56.63
N MET A 32 -24.30 84.87 -57.94
CA MET A 32 -24.18 83.71 -58.83
C MET A 32 -23.02 82.77 -58.44
N THR A 33 -21.90 83.35 -58.00
CA THR A 33 -20.75 82.56 -57.52
C THR A 33 -21.09 81.83 -56.23
N TRP A 34 -21.75 82.50 -55.27
CA TRP A 34 -22.24 81.89 -54.05
C TRP A 34 -23.26 80.79 -54.32
N GLN A 35 -24.21 81.02 -55.23
CA GLN A 35 -25.19 80.02 -55.65
C GLN A 35 -24.48 78.74 -56.12
N LYS A 36 -23.54 78.85 -57.06
CA LYS A 36 -22.79 77.69 -57.59
C LYS A 36 -21.99 76.98 -56.49
N LEU A 37 -21.31 77.73 -55.62
CA LEU A 37 -20.51 77.16 -54.53
C LEU A 37 -21.38 76.42 -53.50
N ILE A 38 -22.50 77.00 -53.10
CA ILE A 38 -23.41 76.39 -52.13
C ILE A 38 -24.08 75.16 -52.74
N SER A 39 -24.58 75.23 -53.98
CA SER A 39 -25.14 74.07 -54.68
C SER A 39 -24.14 72.93 -54.80
N THR A 40 -22.90 73.22 -55.22
CA THR A 40 -21.83 72.19 -55.34
C THR A 40 -21.53 71.56 -53.97
N ALA A 41 -21.39 72.37 -52.92
CA ALA A 41 -21.07 71.86 -51.60
C ALA A 41 -22.21 71.02 -50.99
N VAL A 42 -23.48 71.41 -51.22
CA VAL A 42 -24.65 70.64 -50.80
C VAL A 42 -24.73 69.33 -51.57
N GLU A 43 -24.55 69.34 -52.89
CA GLU A 43 -24.52 68.12 -53.73
C GLU A 43 -23.41 67.15 -53.31
N GLU A 44 -22.21 67.65 -53.02
CA GLU A 44 -21.10 66.85 -52.49
C GLU A 44 -21.48 66.19 -51.16
N GLN A 45 -22.11 66.93 -50.24
CA GLN A 45 -22.57 66.33 -48.98
C GLN A 45 -23.64 65.28 -49.21
N LEU A 46 -24.58 65.47 -50.15
CA LEU A 46 -25.65 64.50 -50.45
C LEU A 46 -25.14 63.19 -51.05
N LYS A 47 -24.03 63.22 -51.81
CA LYS A 47 -23.41 62.03 -52.42
C LYS A 47 -22.62 61.16 -51.44
N LYS A 48 -22.22 61.68 -50.27
CA LYS A 48 -21.46 60.90 -49.28
C LYS A 48 -22.31 59.76 -48.70
N VAL A 49 -21.65 58.63 -48.44
CA VAL A 49 -22.19 57.47 -47.71
C VAL A 49 -21.38 57.23 -46.43
N PRO A 50 -21.95 56.61 -45.39
CA PRO A 50 -21.23 56.35 -44.15
C PRO A 50 -20.04 55.39 -44.37
N GLN A 51 -18.87 55.74 -43.83
CA GLN A 51 -17.64 54.97 -44.00
C GLN A 51 -17.50 53.88 -42.93
N GLY A 52 -17.65 52.62 -43.32
CA GLY A 52 -17.54 51.45 -42.44
C GLY A 52 -18.86 50.69 -42.28
N ASN A 53 -18.76 49.42 -41.87
CA ASN A 53 -19.90 48.49 -41.78
C ASN A 53 -20.64 48.55 -40.42
N GLY A 54 -20.01 49.16 -39.41
CA GLY A 54 -20.58 49.28 -38.07
C GLY A 54 -21.62 50.40 -37.94
N PRO A 55 -22.40 50.40 -36.86
CA PRO A 55 -23.45 51.40 -36.61
C PRO A 55 -22.89 52.76 -36.17
N LEU A 56 -21.72 52.82 -35.52
CA LEU A 56 -21.08 54.08 -35.13
C LEU A 56 -20.71 54.96 -36.34
N ALA A 57 -20.38 54.33 -37.46
CA ALA A 57 -20.08 55.04 -38.72
C ALA A 57 -21.24 55.90 -39.22
N GLU A 58 -22.49 55.51 -38.93
CA GLU A 58 -23.67 56.29 -39.32
C GLU A 58 -23.85 57.53 -38.43
N ILE A 59 -23.49 57.44 -37.14
CA ILE A 59 -23.48 58.59 -36.23
C ILE A 59 -22.43 59.60 -36.66
N ASP A 60 -21.20 59.14 -36.90
CA ASP A 60 -20.09 60.00 -37.32
C ASP A 60 -20.39 60.66 -38.67
N PHE A 61 -21.00 59.94 -39.61
CA PHE A 61 -21.46 60.48 -40.88
C PHE A 61 -22.44 61.65 -40.75
N TRP A 62 -23.48 61.51 -39.91
CA TRP A 62 -24.45 62.60 -39.70
C TRP A 62 -23.83 63.78 -38.96
N ARG A 63 -22.91 63.52 -38.01
CA ARG A 63 -22.15 64.56 -37.29
C ARG A 63 -21.29 65.37 -38.27
N GLU A 64 -20.46 64.72 -39.09
CA GLU A 64 -19.61 65.38 -40.09
C GLU A 64 -20.42 66.18 -41.12
N ARG A 65 -21.55 65.62 -41.58
CA ARG A 65 -22.47 66.32 -42.50
C ARG A 65 -23.08 67.55 -41.82
N GLY A 66 -23.47 67.43 -40.55
CA GLY A 66 -23.98 68.54 -39.74
C GLY A 66 -22.96 69.66 -39.57
N ASP A 67 -21.71 69.32 -39.25
CA ASP A 67 -20.61 70.28 -39.08
C ASP A 67 -20.30 71.01 -40.39
N ALA A 68 -20.23 70.28 -41.51
CA ALA A 68 -19.97 70.85 -42.84
C ALA A 68 -21.05 71.84 -43.29
N LEU A 69 -22.34 71.49 -43.11
CA LEU A 69 -23.46 72.38 -43.45
C LEU A 69 -23.60 73.55 -42.47
N SER A 70 -23.25 73.34 -41.19
CA SER A 70 -23.22 74.41 -40.19
C SER A 70 -22.16 75.46 -40.53
N ALA A 71 -20.96 75.03 -40.93
CA ALA A 71 -19.91 75.94 -41.35
C ALA A 71 -20.30 76.83 -42.55
N LEU A 72 -21.11 76.32 -43.49
CA LEU A 72 -21.67 77.12 -44.59
C LEU A 72 -22.79 78.06 -44.11
N THR A 73 -23.65 77.58 -43.23
CA THR A 73 -24.79 78.36 -42.71
C THR A 73 -24.32 79.54 -41.85
N GLU A 74 -23.27 79.36 -41.04
CA GLU A 74 -22.68 80.45 -40.24
C GLU A 74 -22.02 81.52 -41.11
N GLN A 75 -21.42 81.14 -42.24
CA GLN A 75 -20.87 82.11 -43.19
C GLN A 75 -21.97 82.98 -43.83
N ILE A 76 -23.16 82.42 -44.07
CA ILE A 76 -24.29 83.17 -44.61
C ILE A 76 -24.83 84.18 -43.59
N LYS A 77 -24.77 83.86 -42.29
CA LYS A 77 -25.23 84.74 -41.21
C LYS A 77 -24.31 85.93 -40.94
N LEU A 78 -23.12 85.99 -41.54
CA LEU A 78 -22.21 87.12 -41.39
C LEU A 78 -22.92 88.43 -41.82
N PRO A 79 -22.76 89.53 -41.05
CA PRO A 79 -23.50 90.77 -41.27
C PRO A 79 -23.29 91.33 -42.67
N GLU A 80 -22.07 91.21 -43.21
CA GLU A 80 -21.74 91.64 -44.56
C GLU A 80 -22.50 90.85 -45.64
N VAL A 81 -22.63 89.53 -45.47
CA VAL A 81 -23.36 88.66 -46.41
C VAL A 81 -24.86 88.94 -46.36
N GLN A 82 -25.40 89.19 -45.17
CA GLN A 82 -26.80 89.63 -45.01
C GLN A 82 -27.05 91.01 -45.63
N LYS A 83 -26.08 91.93 -45.53
CA LYS A 83 -26.15 93.24 -46.18
C LYS A 83 -26.19 93.12 -47.70
N VAL A 84 -25.36 92.27 -48.30
CA VAL A 84 -25.41 91.97 -49.75
C VAL A 84 -26.78 91.45 -50.19
N ILE A 85 -27.35 90.50 -49.43
CA ILE A 85 -28.69 89.96 -49.71
C ILE A 85 -29.76 91.06 -49.60
N GLY A 86 -29.65 91.96 -48.61
CA GLY A 86 -30.55 93.09 -48.43
C GLY A 86 -30.49 94.13 -49.56
N ILE A 87 -29.29 94.42 -50.08
CA ILE A 87 -29.11 95.33 -51.24
C ILE A 87 -29.75 94.72 -52.50
N LEU A 88 -29.50 93.43 -52.75
CA LEU A 88 -30.08 92.71 -53.90
C LEU A 88 -31.61 92.56 -53.80
N GLN A 89 -32.16 92.51 -52.58
CA GLN A 89 -33.61 92.53 -52.31
C GLN A 89 -34.24 93.87 -52.71
N GLU A 90 -33.64 94.97 -52.26
CA GLU A 90 -34.14 96.33 -52.56
C GLU A 90 -34.01 96.65 -54.06
N ALA A 91 -32.92 96.20 -54.69
CA ALA A 91 -32.68 96.33 -56.13
C ALA A 91 -33.59 95.44 -57.02
N LYS A 92 -34.39 94.54 -56.42
CA LYS A 92 -35.27 93.57 -57.14
C LYS A 92 -34.52 92.74 -58.20
N SER A 93 -33.31 92.28 -57.86
CA SER A 93 -32.49 91.45 -58.76
C SER A 93 -33.19 90.13 -59.11
N LYS A 94 -33.02 89.69 -60.37
CA LYS A 94 -33.51 88.38 -60.84
C LYS A 94 -32.71 87.21 -60.25
N HIS A 95 -31.42 87.41 -59.98
CA HIS A 95 -30.50 86.38 -59.46
C HIS A 95 -30.70 86.08 -57.97
N LEU A 96 -31.38 86.98 -57.26
CA LEU A 96 -31.74 86.78 -55.87
C LEU A 96 -32.72 85.61 -55.68
N GLY A 97 -33.65 85.41 -56.61
CA GLY A 97 -34.62 84.31 -56.53
C GLY A 97 -33.93 82.94 -56.51
N ASP A 98 -32.99 82.73 -57.42
CA ASP A 98 -32.22 81.49 -57.53
C ASP A 98 -31.29 81.27 -56.32
N LEU A 99 -30.67 82.34 -55.81
CA LEU A 99 -29.87 82.27 -54.58
C LEU A 99 -30.75 81.93 -53.36
N GLN A 100 -31.96 82.49 -53.25
CA GLN A 100 -32.87 82.20 -52.15
C GLN A 100 -33.33 80.72 -52.14
N ILE A 101 -33.50 80.11 -53.32
CA ILE A 101 -33.80 78.67 -53.44
C ILE A 101 -32.65 77.85 -52.84
N VAL A 102 -31.41 78.11 -53.28
CA VAL A 102 -30.23 77.37 -52.80
C VAL A 102 -29.98 77.59 -51.29
N LEU A 103 -30.23 78.80 -50.79
CA LEU A 103 -30.17 79.08 -49.34
C LEU A 103 -31.28 78.37 -48.56
N SER A 104 -32.47 78.23 -49.14
CA SER A 104 -33.56 77.45 -48.56
C SER A 104 -33.23 75.96 -48.50
N ASP A 105 -32.65 75.41 -49.57
CA ASP A 105 -32.20 74.02 -49.63
C ASP A 105 -31.07 73.75 -48.64
N LEU A 106 -30.09 74.64 -48.53
CA LEU A 106 -29.04 74.56 -47.52
C LEU A 106 -29.64 74.55 -46.10
N ARG A 107 -30.57 75.47 -45.78
CA ARG A 107 -31.24 75.52 -44.47
C ARG A 107 -32.02 74.23 -44.19
N LYS A 108 -32.74 73.71 -45.18
CA LYS A 108 -33.51 72.46 -45.07
C LYS A 108 -32.58 71.28 -44.71
N HIS A 109 -31.48 71.11 -45.45
CA HIS A 109 -30.53 70.03 -45.20
C HIS A 109 -29.71 70.24 -43.92
N HIS A 110 -29.43 71.48 -43.54
CA HIS A 110 -28.78 71.83 -42.28
C HIS A 110 -29.64 71.45 -41.07
N VAL A 111 -30.92 71.84 -41.07
CA VAL A 111 -31.88 71.49 -40.01
C VAL A 111 -32.04 69.97 -39.93
N GLU A 112 -32.17 69.30 -41.06
CA GLU A 112 -32.25 67.83 -41.13
C GLU A 112 -31.01 67.16 -40.52
N ALA A 113 -29.80 67.60 -40.89
CA ALA A 113 -28.56 67.02 -40.39
C ALA A 113 -28.38 67.22 -38.87
N LEU A 114 -28.71 68.42 -38.36
CA LEU A 114 -28.65 68.70 -36.92
C LEU A 114 -29.69 67.91 -36.12
N ASP A 115 -30.92 67.78 -36.61
CA ASP A 115 -31.97 67.01 -35.94
C ASP A 115 -31.60 65.52 -35.89
N ASN A 116 -31.15 64.95 -37.01
CA ASN A 116 -30.67 63.56 -37.08
C ASN A 116 -29.48 63.34 -36.14
N THR A 117 -28.50 64.24 -36.11
CA THR A 117 -27.33 64.12 -35.20
C THR A 117 -27.76 64.10 -33.74
N LYS A 118 -28.72 64.94 -33.34
CA LYS A 118 -29.24 64.98 -31.96
C LYS A 118 -29.95 63.68 -31.58
N PHE A 119 -30.80 63.14 -32.45
CA PHE A 119 -31.51 61.89 -32.18
C PHE A 119 -30.56 60.68 -32.16
N LEU A 120 -29.59 60.65 -33.08
CA LEU A 120 -28.60 59.58 -33.15
C LEU A 120 -27.59 59.59 -31.99
N ALA A 121 -27.29 60.76 -31.42
CA ALA A 121 -26.42 60.86 -30.25
C ALA A 121 -26.95 60.08 -29.03
N VAL A 122 -28.28 59.91 -28.91
CA VAL A 122 -28.90 59.09 -27.84
C VAL A 122 -28.48 57.61 -27.93
N LEU A 123 -28.15 57.14 -29.13
CA LEU A 123 -27.77 55.75 -29.40
C LEU A 123 -26.27 55.51 -29.22
N GLU A 124 -25.45 56.56 -29.11
CA GLU A 124 -24.00 56.46 -29.12
C GLU A 124 -23.44 55.64 -27.94
N HIS A 125 -23.99 55.82 -26.73
CA HIS A 125 -23.51 55.07 -25.57
C HIS A 125 -23.87 53.57 -25.64
N PRO A 126 -25.13 53.16 -25.88
CA PRO A 126 -25.47 51.75 -26.09
C PRO A 126 -24.68 51.10 -27.22
N LEU A 127 -24.44 51.81 -28.33
CA LEU A 127 -23.64 51.29 -29.44
C LEU A 127 -22.16 51.15 -29.10
N LYS A 128 -21.56 52.07 -28.33
CA LYS A 128 -20.19 51.90 -27.82
C LYS A 128 -20.07 50.69 -26.89
N ASN A 129 -21.08 50.41 -26.07
CA ASN A 129 -21.10 49.20 -25.24
C ASN A 129 -21.23 47.92 -26.09
N LEU A 130 -21.95 47.98 -27.21
CA LEU A 130 -22.07 46.88 -28.17
C LEU A 130 -20.73 46.65 -28.92
N THR A 131 -20.06 47.71 -29.37
CA THR A 131 -18.83 47.64 -30.18
C THR A 131 -17.54 47.50 -29.37
N TYR A 132 -17.48 47.95 -28.11
CA TYR A 132 -16.28 47.91 -27.26
C TYR A 132 -16.47 47.19 -25.92
N GLY A 133 -17.70 46.78 -25.57
CA GLY A 133 -17.97 46.10 -24.30
C GLY A 133 -17.22 44.78 -24.17
N THR A 134 -16.79 44.49 -22.93
CA THR A 134 -16.09 43.27 -22.55
C THR A 134 -17.07 42.12 -22.32
N GLY A 135 -17.01 41.10 -23.17
CA GLY A 135 -17.85 39.90 -23.07
C GLY A 135 -19.30 40.10 -23.50
N PHE A 136 -20.06 39.01 -23.52
CA PHE A 136 -21.47 39.03 -23.96
C PHE A 136 -22.42 39.66 -22.94
N SER A 137 -22.08 39.66 -21.65
CA SER A 137 -22.90 40.30 -20.62
C SER A 137 -23.07 41.82 -20.85
N ALA A 138 -22.01 42.50 -21.27
CA ALA A 138 -22.06 43.92 -21.64
C ALA A 138 -22.96 44.17 -22.86
N VAL A 139 -22.93 43.25 -23.85
CA VAL A 139 -23.77 43.33 -25.06
C VAL A 139 -25.24 43.06 -24.71
N LEU A 140 -25.51 42.01 -23.93
CA LEU A 140 -26.85 41.65 -23.47
C LEU A 140 -27.52 42.78 -22.69
N ASN A 141 -26.77 43.45 -21.80
CA ASN A 141 -27.28 44.59 -21.04
C ASN A 141 -27.48 45.85 -21.92
N ALA A 142 -26.79 45.95 -23.06
CA ALA A 142 -26.90 47.09 -23.97
C ALA A 142 -28.07 46.97 -24.98
N ILE A 143 -28.54 45.75 -25.30
CA ILE A 143 -29.62 45.52 -26.27
C ILE A 143 -30.95 46.18 -25.85
N PRO A 144 -31.47 46.01 -24.62
CA PRO A 144 -32.71 46.67 -24.21
C PRO A 144 -32.68 48.20 -24.31
N PRO A 145 -31.71 48.92 -23.71
CA PRO A 145 -31.66 50.39 -23.82
C PRO A 145 -31.39 50.86 -25.26
N LEU A 146 -30.69 50.07 -26.08
CA LEU A 146 -30.53 50.36 -27.51
C LEU A 146 -31.88 50.31 -28.25
N MET A 147 -32.67 49.26 -28.03
CA MET A 147 -33.99 49.12 -28.65
C MET A 147 -34.98 50.19 -28.20
N ASP A 148 -34.96 50.55 -26.91
CA ASP A 148 -35.76 51.66 -26.39
C ASP A 148 -35.37 53.01 -27.00
N ALA A 149 -34.07 53.26 -27.16
CA ALA A 149 -33.58 54.46 -27.83
C ALA A 149 -33.97 54.48 -29.32
N LEU A 150 -33.88 53.34 -30.02
CA LEU A 150 -34.34 53.21 -31.42
C LEU A 150 -35.84 53.50 -31.54
N ARG A 151 -36.63 53.00 -30.58
CA ARG A 151 -38.07 53.30 -30.46
C ARG A 151 -38.32 54.79 -30.29
N LEU A 152 -37.56 55.48 -29.43
CA LEU A 152 -37.67 56.93 -29.24
C LEU A 152 -37.32 57.70 -30.52
N VAL A 153 -36.23 57.33 -31.20
CA VAL A 153 -35.82 57.95 -32.47
C VAL A 153 -36.93 57.79 -33.51
N TRP A 154 -37.54 56.61 -33.62
CA TRP A 154 -38.66 56.38 -34.55
C TRP A 154 -39.91 57.19 -34.25
N MET A 155 -40.26 57.30 -32.96
CA MET A 155 -41.47 58.00 -32.54
C MET A 155 -41.33 59.53 -32.61
N MET A 156 -40.15 60.05 -32.30
CA MET A 156 -39.93 61.49 -32.08
C MET A 156 -39.19 62.18 -33.21
N SER A 157 -38.33 61.49 -33.96
CA SER A 157 -37.60 62.11 -35.07
C SER A 157 -38.53 62.49 -36.21
N ARG A 158 -38.29 63.67 -36.79
CA ARG A 158 -39.05 64.18 -37.94
C ARG A 158 -38.43 63.78 -39.28
N HIS A 159 -37.13 63.49 -39.27
CA HIS A 159 -36.34 63.25 -40.47
C HIS A 159 -35.74 61.83 -40.53
N TYR A 160 -35.51 61.20 -39.38
CA TYR A 160 -34.90 59.85 -39.31
C TYR A 160 -35.93 58.71 -39.26
N ASN A 161 -37.20 59.01 -39.05
CA ASN A 161 -38.29 58.05 -38.90
C ASN A 161 -38.77 57.43 -40.24
N LYS A 162 -37.84 57.10 -41.13
CA LYS A 162 -38.10 56.53 -42.46
C LYS A 162 -37.43 55.17 -42.61
N ASP A 163 -38.08 54.25 -43.29
CA ASP A 163 -37.56 52.89 -43.54
C ASP A 163 -36.21 52.93 -44.27
N GLU A 164 -36.06 53.83 -45.24
CA GLU A 164 -34.83 54.07 -46.02
C GLU A 164 -33.58 54.36 -45.16
N ARG A 165 -33.76 54.81 -43.91
CA ARG A 165 -32.67 55.12 -42.96
C ARG A 165 -32.60 54.12 -41.82
N MET A 166 -33.74 53.73 -41.28
CA MET A 166 -33.78 52.81 -40.13
C MET A 166 -33.38 51.39 -40.51
N VAL A 167 -33.76 50.90 -41.69
CA VAL A 167 -33.42 49.53 -42.11
C VAL A 167 -31.91 49.36 -42.29
N PRO A 168 -31.19 50.18 -43.08
CA PRO A 168 -29.74 50.06 -43.20
C PRO A 168 -29.00 50.25 -41.87
N PHE A 169 -29.52 51.09 -40.98
CA PHE A 169 -28.94 51.28 -39.66
C PHE A 169 -29.10 50.04 -38.76
N MET A 170 -30.28 49.41 -38.77
CA MET A 170 -30.52 48.16 -38.05
C MET A 170 -29.73 46.99 -38.63
N GLU A 171 -29.51 46.94 -39.95
CA GLU A 171 -28.61 45.98 -40.60
C GLU A 171 -27.16 46.15 -40.11
N ARG A 172 -26.69 47.38 -39.95
CA ARG A 172 -25.35 47.67 -39.36
C ARG A 172 -25.24 47.18 -37.92
N ILE A 173 -26.32 47.31 -37.12
CA ILE A 173 -26.36 46.77 -35.74
C ILE A 173 -26.33 45.23 -35.76
N ALA A 174 -27.14 44.60 -36.61
CA ALA A 174 -27.13 43.15 -36.78
C ALA A 174 -25.76 42.63 -37.25
N TRP A 175 -25.09 43.35 -38.16
CA TRP A 175 -23.73 43.06 -38.62
C TRP A 175 -22.72 43.11 -37.47
N GLU A 176 -22.78 44.11 -36.60
CA GLU A 176 -21.89 44.21 -35.44
C GLU A 176 -22.14 43.08 -34.43
N LEU A 177 -23.40 42.74 -34.15
CA LEU A 177 -23.76 41.60 -33.28
C LEU A 177 -23.24 40.27 -33.84
N SER A 178 -23.43 40.01 -35.14
CA SER A 178 -22.86 38.85 -35.81
C SER A 178 -21.34 38.82 -35.70
N THR A 179 -20.68 39.95 -35.97
CA THR A 179 -19.21 40.05 -35.90
C THR A 179 -18.69 39.78 -34.49
N ARG A 180 -19.41 40.23 -33.46
CA ARG A 180 -19.07 39.94 -32.05
C ARG A 180 -19.18 38.46 -31.72
N VAL A 181 -20.25 37.79 -32.16
CA VAL A 181 -20.42 36.34 -31.94
C VAL A 181 -19.33 35.54 -32.65
N GLN A 182 -19.07 35.85 -33.93
CA GLN A 182 -18.06 35.17 -34.75
C GLN A 182 -16.65 35.29 -34.14
N ARG A 183 -16.29 36.45 -33.60
CA ARG A 183 -14.97 36.66 -32.95
C ARG A 183 -14.83 35.97 -31.60
N ALA A 184 -15.92 35.82 -30.86
CA ALA A 184 -15.90 35.29 -29.51
C ALA A 184 -16.00 33.75 -29.46
N VAL A 185 -16.63 33.13 -30.47
CA VAL A 185 -16.81 31.68 -30.60
C VAL A 185 -15.88 31.15 -31.70
N ASP A 186 -14.59 31.01 -31.38
CA ASP A 186 -13.62 30.36 -32.27
C ASP A 186 -13.55 28.86 -31.97
N LEU A 187 -13.96 28.03 -32.93
CA LEU A 187 -14.01 26.58 -32.80
C LEU A 187 -12.65 25.95 -32.46
N HIS A 188 -11.55 26.48 -32.99
CA HIS A 188 -10.19 25.93 -32.78
C HIS A 188 -9.73 26.07 -31.33
N VAL A 189 -10.31 27.02 -30.59
CA VAL A 189 -10.00 27.31 -29.20
C VAL A 189 -11.12 26.82 -28.27
N LEU A 190 -12.37 26.80 -28.75
CA LEU A 190 -13.57 26.45 -27.99
C LEU A 190 -13.47 25.04 -27.37
N PHE A 191 -13.08 24.03 -28.15
CA PHE A 191 -12.96 22.65 -27.67
C PHE A 191 -11.73 22.40 -26.78
N LYS A 192 -10.75 23.33 -26.78
CA LYS A 192 -9.55 23.29 -25.94
C LYS A 192 -9.70 23.99 -24.59
N GLN A 193 -10.73 24.81 -24.44
CA GLN A 193 -11.03 25.53 -23.18
C GLN A 193 -11.74 24.63 -22.16
N ASP A 194 -11.85 25.12 -20.93
CA ASP A 194 -12.69 24.48 -19.92
C ASP A 194 -14.14 24.35 -20.41
N ARG A 195 -14.72 23.15 -20.27
CA ARG A 195 -16.01 22.78 -20.89
C ARG A 195 -17.17 23.62 -20.37
N ALA A 196 -17.19 23.89 -19.06
CA ALA A 196 -18.20 24.73 -18.43
C ALA A 196 -18.04 26.20 -18.86
N ALA A 197 -16.81 26.65 -19.16
CA ALA A 197 -16.57 27.96 -19.75
C ALA A 197 -17.01 28.03 -21.23
N ALA A 198 -16.72 27.00 -22.03
CA ALA A 198 -17.11 26.92 -23.44
C ALA A 198 -18.64 26.92 -23.61
N LYS A 199 -19.35 26.08 -22.84
CA LYS A 199 -20.82 25.99 -22.84
C LYS A 199 -21.48 27.31 -22.47
N ARG A 200 -20.97 27.99 -21.43
CA ARG A 200 -21.46 29.32 -21.03
C ARG A 200 -21.26 30.35 -22.14
N LYS A 201 -20.08 30.39 -22.78
CA LYS A 201 -19.81 31.32 -23.88
C LYS A 201 -20.75 31.13 -25.06
N ILE A 202 -21.03 29.89 -25.46
CA ILE A 202 -21.97 29.60 -26.57
C ILE A 202 -23.40 29.96 -26.19
N ALA A 203 -23.83 29.62 -24.96
CA ALA A 203 -25.16 29.99 -24.47
C ALA A 203 -25.35 31.51 -24.41
N GLU A 204 -24.34 32.26 -23.96
CA GLU A 204 -24.36 33.72 -23.95
C GLU A 204 -24.36 34.31 -25.36
N ALA A 205 -23.59 33.72 -26.30
CA ALA A 205 -23.58 34.12 -27.71
C ALA A 205 -24.95 33.92 -28.37
N LYS A 206 -25.55 32.73 -28.19
CA LYS A 206 -26.90 32.40 -28.65
C LYS A 206 -27.93 33.37 -28.06
N SER A 207 -27.89 33.56 -26.74
CA SER A 207 -28.79 34.47 -26.04
C SER A 207 -28.69 35.90 -26.58
N THR A 208 -27.50 36.35 -26.99
CA THR A 208 -27.31 37.69 -27.55
C THR A 208 -28.06 37.87 -28.87
N LEU A 209 -28.00 36.88 -29.76
CA LEU A 209 -28.70 36.90 -31.04
C LEU A 209 -30.23 36.79 -30.85
N GLU A 210 -30.67 35.92 -29.94
CA GLU A 210 -32.09 35.74 -29.64
C GLU A 210 -32.70 36.94 -28.92
N GLN A 211 -31.97 37.57 -27.99
CA GLN A 211 -32.44 38.77 -27.30
C GLN A 211 -32.57 39.96 -28.24
N TRP A 212 -31.69 40.11 -29.22
CA TRP A 212 -31.83 41.11 -30.29
C TRP A 212 -33.18 40.96 -31.01
N LYS A 213 -33.49 39.75 -31.48
CA LYS A 213 -34.74 39.44 -32.17
C LYS A 213 -35.96 39.59 -31.26
N LYS A 214 -35.89 39.08 -30.02
CA LYS A 214 -36.97 39.16 -29.05
C LYS A 214 -37.32 40.62 -28.74
N ARG A 215 -36.31 41.45 -28.41
CA ARG A 215 -36.54 42.87 -28.08
C ARG A 215 -37.09 43.68 -29.25
N TYR A 216 -36.75 43.31 -30.49
CA TYR A 216 -37.38 43.90 -31.66
C TYR A 216 -38.89 43.64 -31.71
N PHE A 217 -39.31 42.39 -31.46
CA PHE A 217 -40.73 42.03 -31.44
C PHE A 217 -41.47 42.61 -30.23
N ASP A 218 -40.81 42.70 -29.06
CA ASP A 218 -41.36 43.38 -27.88
C ASP A 218 -41.68 44.85 -28.22
N VAL A 219 -40.70 45.60 -28.75
CA VAL A 219 -40.88 47.00 -29.17
C VAL A 219 -41.94 47.14 -30.25
N ARG A 220 -42.01 46.21 -31.21
CA ARG A 220 -43.07 46.18 -32.22
C ARG A 220 -44.45 46.10 -31.57
N ALA A 221 -44.64 45.17 -30.62
CA ALA A 221 -45.91 44.98 -29.93
C ALA A 221 -46.31 46.23 -29.13
N GLU A 222 -45.35 46.88 -28.47
CA GLU A 222 -45.57 48.14 -27.76
C GLU A 222 -46.00 49.28 -28.70
N ILE A 223 -45.36 49.44 -29.85
CA ILE A 223 -45.72 50.46 -30.84
C ILE A 223 -47.11 50.18 -31.43
N GLN A 224 -47.44 48.91 -31.68
CA GLN A 224 -48.76 48.50 -32.16
C GLN A 224 -49.86 48.80 -31.12
N ALA A 225 -49.59 48.56 -29.83
CA ALA A 225 -50.53 48.88 -28.75
C ALA A 225 -50.84 50.38 -28.61
N LEU A 226 -49.91 51.26 -29.02
CA LEU A 226 -50.08 52.72 -29.00
C LEU A 226 -50.96 53.26 -30.14
N GLY A 227 -51.39 52.42 -31.09
CA GLY A 227 -52.43 52.74 -32.09
C GLY A 227 -52.09 53.86 -33.08
N ARG A 228 -50.81 54.18 -33.33
CA ARG A 228 -50.39 55.26 -34.25
C ARG A 228 -50.16 54.77 -35.67
N ALA A 229 -50.36 55.66 -36.66
CA ALA A 229 -50.28 55.37 -38.10
C ALA A 229 -48.89 54.93 -38.65
N LYS A 230 -47.81 54.97 -37.85
CA LYS A 230 -46.46 54.56 -38.27
C LYS A 230 -46.18 53.14 -37.81
N HIS A 231 -46.07 52.21 -38.74
CA HIS A 231 -45.85 50.78 -38.46
C HIS A 231 -44.35 50.49 -38.29
N TRP A 232 -44.00 49.80 -37.21
CA TRP A 232 -42.64 49.27 -36.97
C TRP A 232 -42.53 47.86 -37.56
N GLU A 233 -42.37 47.78 -38.89
CA GLU A 233 -42.24 46.52 -39.60
C GLU A 233 -41.22 46.65 -40.74
N PHE A 234 -40.09 45.98 -40.56
CA PHE A 234 -38.98 45.95 -41.52
C PHE A 234 -38.80 44.55 -42.13
N ASP A 235 -38.02 44.45 -43.20
CA ASP A 235 -37.70 43.16 -43.83
C ASP A 235 -36.99 42.23 -42.84
N ARG A 236 -37.68 41.15 -42.50
CA ARG A 236 -37.22 40.16 -41.52
C ARG A 236 -36.01 39.39 -42.02
N LYS A 237 -35.91 39.17 -43.34
CA LYS A 237 -34.78 38.43 -43.92
C LYS A 237 -33.51 39.25 -43.79
N ALA A 238 -33.56 40.52 -44.18
CA ALA A 238 -32.42 41.43 -44.07
C ALA A 238 -31.90 41.58 -42.64
N LEU A 239 -32.78 41.62 -41.64
CA LEU A 239 -32.40 41.83 -40.24
C LEU A 239 -32.02 40.56 -39.48
N PHE A 240 -32.67 39.42 -39.75
CA PHE A 240 -32.57 38.25 -38.88
C PHE A 240 -32.01 36.99 -39.54
N GLU A 241 -31.99 36.87 -40.86
CA GLU A 241 -31.54 35.63 -41.53
C GLU A 241 -30.14 35.22 -41.08
N LYS A 242 -29.20 36.19 -41.08
CA LYS A 242 -27.84 35.97 -40.61
C LYS A 242 -27.77 35.60 -39.12
N THR A 243 -28.48 36.33 -38.27
CA THR A 243 -28.44 36.10 -36.82
C THR A 243 -29.14 34.80 -36.41
N ASP A 244 -30.19 34.41 -37.13
CA ASP A 244 -30.94 33.17 -36.87
C ASP A 244 -30.10 31.94 -37.21
N TYR A 245 -29.41 31.95 -38.36
CA TYR A 245 -28.46 30.88 -38.71
C TYR A 245 -27.30 30.79 -37.71
N MET A 246 -26.70 31.92 -37.33
CA MET A 246 -25.64 31.90 -36.32
C MET A 246 -26.15 31.38 -34.96
N SER A 247 -27.41 31.62 -34.63
CA SER A 247 -28.06 31.06 -33.43
C SER A 247 -28.23 29.54 -33.55
N SER A 248 -28.65 29.01 -34.71
CA SER A 248 -28.75 27.56 -34.92
C SER A 248 -27.38 26.87 -34.86
N VAL A 249 -26.35 27.47 -35.44
CA VAL A 249 -24.96 26.97 -35.32
C VAL A 249 -24.50 26.96 -33.85
N CYS A 250 -24.81 28.01 -33.08
CA CYS A 250 -24.51 28.02 -31.65
C CYS A 250 -25.29 26.92 -30.89
N GLN A 251 -26.52 26.62 -31.30
CA GLN A 251 -27.30 25.53 -30.71
C GLN A 251 -26.66 24.17 -31.02
N ASP A 252 -26.30 23.91 -32.27
CA ASP A 252 -25.61 22.68 -32.68
C ASP A 252 -24.32 22.46 -31.89
N LEU A 253 -23.50 23.52 -31.74
CA LEU A 253 -22.25 23.46 -30.97
C LEU A 253 -22.48 23.22 -29.48
N TYR A 254 -23.57 23.79 -28.91
CA TYR A 254 -23.96 23.54 -27.53
C TYR A 254 -24.37 22.07 -27.34
N ASP A 255 -25.13 21.52 -28.29
CA ASP A 255 -25.60 20.13 -28.26
C ASP A 255 -24.43 19.15 -28.40
N ILE A 256 -23.45 19.44 -29.26
CA ILE A 256 -22.19 18.68 -29.35
C ILE A 256 -21.47 18.65 -27.99
N LEU A 257 -21.28 19.82 -27.37
CA LEU A 257 -20.58 19.90 -26.10
C LEU A 257 -21.32 19.16 -24.96
N GLN A 258 -22.65 19.15 -25.00
CA GLN A 258 -23.49 18.45 -24.03
C GLN A 258 -23.46 16.92 -24.23
N VAL A 259 -23.75 16.44 -25.44
CA VAL A 259 -23.86 15.01 -25.75
C VAL A 259 -22.49 14.32 -25.70
N VAL A 260 -21.48 14.89 -26.34
CA VAL A 260 -20.20 14.18 -26.58
C VAL A 260 -19.25 14.26 -25.40
N THR A 261 -19.26 15.37 -24.65
CA THR A 261 -18.25 15.61 -23.61
C THR A 261 -18.73 15.40 -22.17
N GLU A 262 -20.05 15.40 -21.95
CA GLU A 262 -20.66 15.27 -20.62
C GLU A 262 -21.35 13.91 -20.48
N GLU A 263 -22.29 13.56 -21.36
CA GLU A 263 -23.00 12.28 -21.27
C GLU A 263 -22.08 11.10 -21.58
N LEU A 264 -21.42 11.07 -22.74
CA LEU A 264 -20.51 9.95 -23.08
C LEU A 264 -19.34 9.86 -22.08
N ARG A 265 -18.65 10.96 -21.77
CA ARG A 265 -17.50 10.94 -20.85
C ARG A 265 -17.91 10.60 -19.40
N SER A 266 -19.03 11.13 -18.91
CA SER A 266 -19.54 10.81 -17.56
C SER A 266 -19.99 9.36 -17.50
N MET A 267 -20.71 8.87 -18.51
CA MET A 267 -21.14 7.47 -18.60
C MET A 267 -19.96 6.50 -18.61
N PHE A 268 -18.91 6.76 -19.40
CA PHE A 268 -17.72 5.91 -19.39
C PHE A 268 -16.89 6.05 -18.10
N CYS A 269 -16.74 7.25 -17.52
CA CYS A 269 -15.89 7.45 -16.34
C CYS A 269 -16.52 6.97 -15.03
N ARG A 270 -17.84 7.14 -14.84
CA ARG A 270 -18.50 6.85 -13.55
C ARG A 270 -18.70 5.35 -13.32
N GLU A 271 -18.86 4.57 -14.41
CA GLU A 271 -19.07 3.13 -14.36
C GLU A 271 -17.76 2.34 -14.53
N LEU A 272 -16.78 2.77 -15.35
CA LEU A 272 -15.49 2.05 -15.49
C LEU A 272 -14.57 2.16 -14.25
N ILE A 273 -14.64 3.26 -13.50
CA ILE A 273 -13.91 3.37 -12.21
C ILE A 273 -14.49 2.39 -11.17
N ALA A 274 -15.77 2.01 -11.30
CA ALA A 274 -16.39 0.99 -10.45
C ALA A 274 -16.16 -0.44 -10.99
N VAL A 275 -16.06 -0.62 -12.31
CA VAL A 275 -16.11 -1.93 -12.98
C VAL A 275 -14.74 -2.50 -13.40
N ALA A 276 -13.67 -1.70 -13.62
CA ALA A 276 -12.40 -2.25 -14.09
C ALA A 276 -11.16 -1.56 -13.47
N GLY A 277 -10.28 -2.38 -12.86
CA GLY A 277 -8.93 -1.96 -12.46
C GLY A 277 -7.94 -1.83 -13.63
N ASP A 278 -8.41 -1.93 -14.88
CA ASP A 278 -7.55 -1.92 -16.06
C ASP A 278 -7.48 -0.52 -16.70
N LEU A 279 -6.51 0.26 -16.23
CA LEU A 279 -6.26 1.66 -16.62
C LEU A 279 -5.98 1.83 -18.13
N LYS A 280 -5.52 0.80 -18.83
CA LYS A 280 -5.20 0.88 -20.27
C LYS A 280 -6.44 0.93 -21.15
N HIS A 281 -7.47 0.15 -20.82
CA HIS A 281 -8.72 0.14 -21.59
C HIS A 281 -9.47 1.47 -21.43
N ILE A 282 -9.48 2.01 -20.22
CA ILE A 282 -10.06 3.33 -19.90
C ILE A 282 -9.34 4.44 -20.67
N HIS A 283 -8.01 4.39 -20.75
CA HIS A 283 -7.22 5.36 -21.51
C HIS A 283 -7.53 5.30 -23.02
N ASN A 284 -7.67 4.11 -23.60
CA ASN A 284 -7.98 3.95 -25.02
C ASN A 284 -9.40 4.47 -25.36
N LEU A 285 -10.38 4.23 -24.50
CA LEU A 285 -11.74 4.76 -24.68
C LEU A 285 -11.76 6.29 -24.54
N LEU A 286 -11.05 6.86 -23.57
CA LEU A 286 -10.90 8.31 -23.43
C LEU A 286 -10.20 8.96 -24.64
N THR A 287 -9.21 8.28 -25.23
CA THR A 287 -8.53 8.75 -26.46
C THR A 287 -9.45 8.68 -27.67
N ARG A 288 -10.30 7.65 -27.80
CA ARG A 288 -11.32 7.56 -28.85
C ARG A 288 -12.39 8.64 -28.73
N VAL A 289 -12.87 8.92 -27.52
CA VAL A 289 -13.84 10.00 -27.27
C VAL A 289 -13.24 11.38 -27.60
N LYS A 290 -11.94 11.58 -27.35
CA LYS A 290 -11.22 12.78 -27.82
C LYS A 290 -11.03 12.81 -29.34
N GLY A 291 -10.91 11.66 -29.99
CA GLY A 291 -10.87 11.55 -31.45
C GLY A 291 -12.15 12.04 -32.12
N LEU A 292 -13.32 11.83 -31.50
CA LEU A 292 -14.61 12.28 -32.05
C LEU A 292 -14.71 13.81 -32.16
N THR A 293 -14.03 14.57 -31.31
CA THR A 293 -14.01 16.04 -31.41
C THR A 293 -12.95 16.57 -32.37
N SER A 294 -12.06 15.72 -32.90
CA SER A 294 -10.98 16.15 -33.80
C SER A 294 -11.45 16.76 -35.13
N PRO A 295 -12.52 16.26 -35.80
CA PRO A 295 -13.01 16.89 -37.03
C PRO A 295 -13.53 18.32 -36.81
N MET A 296 -13.99 18.61 -35.58
CA MET A 296 -14.46 19.94 -35.17
C MET A 296 -13.30 20.90 -34.85
N GLU A 297 -12.14 20.37 -34.46
CA GLU A 297 -10.93 21.15 -34.17
C GLU A 297 -10.12 21.49 -35.44
N GLU A 298 -10.27 20.72 -36.51
CA GLU A 298 -9.54 20.85 -37.79
C GLU A 298 -10.39 21.45 -38.92
N LEU A 299 -11.49 22.13 -38.58
CA LEU A 299 -12.42 22.73 -39.53
C LEU A 299 -11.73 23.69 -40.50
N THR A 300 -11.89 23.43 -41.80
CA THR A 300 -11.25 24.22 -42.88
C THR A 300 -12.09 25.42 -43.33
N PHE A 301 -13.33 25.53 -42.84
CA PHE A 301 -14.27 26.60 -43.18
C PHE A 301 -14.88 27.24 -41.93
N ASP A 302 -15.35 28.48 -42.08
CA ASP A 302 -16.02 29.21 -41.01
C ASP A 302 -17.50 28.78 -40.91
N PRO A 303 -17.96 28.23 -39.77
CA PRO A 303 -19.34 27.76 -39.58
C PRO A 303 -20.37 28.90 -39.51
N PHE A 304 -19.95 30.14 -39.25
CA PHE A 304 -20.87 31.29 -39.15
C PHE A 304 -21.08 32.00 -40.50
N SER A 305 -20.40 31.54 -41.55
CA SER A 305 -20.58 32.05 -42.90
C SER A 305 -21.78 31.39 -43.56
N MET A 306 -22.70 32.21 -44.09
CA MET A 306 -23.86 31.72 -44.86
C MET A 306 -23.47 30.90 -46.11
N LYS A 307 -22.25 31.05 -46.61
CA LYS A 307 -21.77 30.32 -47.79
C LYS A 307 -21.51 28.84 -47.49
N SER A 308 -21.22 28.51 -46.24
CA SER A 308 -20.87 27.17 -45.74
C SER A 308 -22.03 26.48 -45.03
N GLU A 309 -23.26 26.99 -45.15
CA GLU A 309 -24.44 26.40 -44.50
C GLU A 309 -24.65 24.93 -44.89
N ARG A 310 -24.42 24.59 -46.17
CA ARG A 310 -24.57 23.22 -46.67
C ARG A 310 -23.50 22.29 -46.10
N ASP A 311 -22.26 22.76 -46.07
CA ASP A 311 -21.11 22.00 -45.57
C ASP A 311 -21.23 21.77 -44.05
N TRP A 312 -21.72 22.78 -43.31
CA TRP A 312 -22.02 22.66 -41.88
C TRP A 312 -23.11 21.62 -41.62
N LYS A 313 -24.22 21.65 -42.36
CA LYS A 313 -25.31 20.68 -42.20
C LYS A 313 -24.86 19.23 -42.49
N LEU A 314 -24.12 19.01 -43.56
CA LEU A 314 -23.59 17.69 -43.91
C LEU A 314 -22.65 17.15 -42.83
N MET A 315 -21.73 17.98 -42.36
CA MET A 315 -20.79 17.60 -41.31
C MET A 315 -21.50 17.29 -39.97
N MET A 316 -22.55 18.05 -39.63
CA MET A 316 -23.38 17.77 -38.46
C MET A 316 -24.21 16.48 -38.61
N GLU A 317 -24.62 16.10 -39.82
CA GLU A 317 -25.28 14.83 -40.10
C GLU A 317 -24.31 13.65 -39.91
N GLU A 318 -23.12 13.72 -40.51
CA GLU A 318 -22.06 12.70 -40.37
C GLU A 318 -21.66 12.50 -38.90
N PHE A 319 -21.49 13.60 -38.16
CA PHE A 319 -21.16 13.55 -36.73
C PHE A 319 -22.26 12.85 -35.90
N ARG A 320 -23.54 13.06 -36.25
CA ARG A 320 -24.66 12.42 -35.55
C ARG A 320 -24.72 10.91 -35.87
N GLU A 321 -24.37 10.49 -37.08
CA GLU A 321 -24.31 9.09 -37.49
C GLU A 321 -23.17 8.31 -36.81
N GLU A 322 -21.96 8.86 -36.78
CA GLU A 322 -20.78 8.22 -36.14
C GLU A 322 -20.96 8.01 -34.62
N VAL A 323 -21.70 8.92 -33.97
CA VAL A 323 -21.89 8.90 -32.51
C VAL A 323 -22.97 7.90 -32.08
N LEU A 324 -24.03 7.68 -32.86
CA LEU A 324 -25.23 6.95 -32.42
C LEU A 324 -25.26 5.45 -32.79
N VAL A 325 -24.75 5.02 -33.95
CA VAL A 325 -25.10 3.68 -34.49
C VAL A 325 -23.91 2.70 -34.50
N GLU A 326 -22.74 3.09 -35.00
CA GLU A 326 -21.60 2.17 -35.14
C GLU A 326 -20.99 1.78 -33.79
N ASN A 327 -20.92 2.71 -32.83
CA ASN A 327 -20.27 2.45 -31.55
C ASN A 327 -21.05 1.44 -30.69
N ILE A 328 -22.39 1.48 -30.68
CA ILE A 328 -23.19 0.59 -29.83
C ILE A 328 -23.27 -0.82 -30.44
N GLN A 329 -23.41 -0.93 -31.76
CA GLN A 329 -23.41 -2.22 -32.45
C GLN A 329 -22.04 -2.90 -32.37
N GLN A 330 -20.93 -2.15 -32.47
CA GLN A 330 -19.59 -2.70 -32.28
C GLN A 330 -19.34 -3.15 -30.83
N VAL A 331 -19.77 -2.38 -29.83
CA VAL A 331 -19.64 -2.76 -28.40
C VAL A 331 -20.45 -4.03 -28.08
N PHE A 332 -21.63 -4.19 -28.67
CA PHE A 332 -22.43 -5.41 -28.52
C PHE A 332 -21.77 -6.63 -29.18
N VAL A 333 -21.26 -6.49 -30.40
CA VAL A 333 -20.62 -7.60 -31.13
C VAL A 333 -19.28 -8.01 -30.50
N GLN A 334 -18.48 -7.07 -30.00
CA GLN A 334 -17.19 -7.36 -29.39
C GLN A 334 -17.31 -8.08 -28.04
N ASN A 335 -18.33 -7.76 -27.24
CA ASN A 335 -18.52 -8.31 -25.89
C ASN A 335 -19.57 -9.44 -25.80
N LEU A 336 -19.99 -9.98 -26.94
CA LEU A 336 -21.07 -10.98 -27.03
C LEU A 336 -20.75 -12.29 -26.28
N LYS A 337 -19.46 -12.64 -26.18
CA LYS A 337 -18.96 -13.85 -25.51
C LYS A 337 -18.63 -13.67 -24.04
N ASP A 338 -18.23 -12.46 -23.62
CA ASP A 338 -17.83 -12.13 -22.25
C ASP A 338 -18.31 -10.71 -21.92
N PRO A 339 -19.58 -10.54 -21.53
CA PRO A 339 -20.13 -9.23 -21.22
C PRO A 339 -19.49 -8.71 -19.93
N PRO A 340 -19.18 -7.40 -19.82
CA PRO A 340 -18.62 -6.83 -18.60
C PRO A 340 -19.63 -6.89 -17.45
N LEU A 341 -19.43 -7.84 -16.53
CA LEU A 341 -20.28 -8.06 -15.36
C LEU A 341 -19.87 -7.17 -14.19
N CYS A 342 -20.83 -6.73 -13.37
CA CYS A 342 -20.51 -6.07 -12.10
C CYS A 342 -19.97 -7.10 -11.10
N LYS A 343 -19.05 -6.68 -10.22
CA LYS A 343 -18.53 -7.56 -9.15
C LYS A 343 -19.67 -8.10 -8.29
N GLY A 344 -19.80 -9.42 -8.24
CA GLY A 344 -20.85 -10.11 -7.49
C GLY A 344 -22.12 -10.44 -8.29
N HIS A 345 -22.26 -9.97 -9.53
CA HIS A 345 -23.32 -10.45 -10.42
C HIS A 345 -22.94 -11.80 -11.01
N PRO A 346 -23.90 -12.74 -11.08
CA PRO A 346 -23.65 -14.04 -11.68
C PRO A 346 -23.63 -13.98 -13.22
N PRO A 347 -23.04 -14.98 -13.90
CA PRO A 347 -22.70 -14.90 -15.31
C PRO A 347 -23.91 -14.76 -16.24
N VAL A 348 -25.02 -15.48 -16.01
CA VAL A 348 -26.19 -15.39 -16.89
C VAL A 348 -27.02 -14.14 -16.57
N ALA A 349 -27.39 -13.92 -15.31
CA ALA A 349 -28.26 -12.79 -14.96
C ALA A 349 -27.57 -11.44 -15.19
N GLY A 350 -26.26 -11.35 -14.97
CA GLY A 350 -25.49 -10.15 -15.26
C GLY A 350 -25.32 -9.88 -16.77
N ALA A 351 -25.26 -10.92 -17.61
CA ALA A 351 -25.26 -10.78 -19.07
C ALA A 351 -26.61 -10.25 -19.59
N ILE A 352 -27.71 -10.72 -19.02
CA ILE A 352 -29.06 -10.22 -19.34
C ILE A 352 -29.22 -8.77 -18.87
N TYR A 353 -28.78 -8.46 -17.64
CA TYR A 353 -28.79 -7.09 -17.12
C TYR A 353 -27.98 -6.13 -18.01
N TRP A 354 -26.80 -6.55 -18.46
CA TRP A 354 -25.99 -5.78 -19.41
C TRP A 354 -26.71 -5.57 -20.76
N SER A 355 -27.40 -6.60 -21.28
CA SER A 355 -28.20 -6.50 -22.50
C SER A 355 -29.34 -5.48 -22.36
N ARG A 356 -30.09 -5.51 -21.25
CA ARG A 356 -31.15 -4.55 -20.95
C ARG A 356 -30.63 -3.13 -20.76
N LEU A 357 -29.50 -2.98 -20.10
CA LEU A 357 -28.85 -1.68 -19.94
C LEU A 357 -28.37 -1.09 -21.27
N LEU A 358 -27.93 -1.93 -22.22
CA LEU A 358 -27.65 -1.49 -23.59
C LEU A 358 -28.93 -1.08 -24.34
N PHE A 359 -30.03 -1.82 -24.14
CA PHE A 359 -31.33 -1.50 -24.72
C PHE A 359 -31.86 -0.14 -24.23
N ASP A 360 -31.91 0.07 -22.91
CA ASP A 360 -32.36 1.33 -22.29
C ASP A 360 -31.52 2.53 -22.76
N LYS A 361 -30.22 2.32 -22.97
CA LYS A 361 -29.28 3.34 -23.49
C LYS A 361 -29.55 3.71 -24.96
N ILE A 362 -30.11 2.81 -25.77
CA ILE A 362 -30.51 3.09 -27.17
C ILE A 362 -31.93 3.70 -27.22
N GLU A 363 -32.80 3.34 -26.28
CA GLU A 363 -34.19 3.81 -26.24
C GLU A 363 -34.32 5.32 -25.95
N CYS A 364 -33.50 5.86 -25.02
CA CYS A 364 -33.55 7.27 -24.62
C CYS A 364 -33.29 8.29 -25.76
N PRO A 365 -32.28 8.13 -26.63
CA PRO A 365 -32.11 9.02 -27.77
C PRO A 365 -33.24 8.86 -28.80
N ILE A 366 -33.74 7.64 -29.02
CA ILE A 366 -34.77 7.36 -30.03
C ILE A 366 -36.15 7.88 -29.64
N THR A 367 -36.49 7.81 -28.35
CA THR A 367 -37.71 8.44 -27.81
C THR A 367 -37.68 9.96 -28.01
N ARG A 368 -36.52 10.62 -27.86
CA ARG A 368 -36.35 12.05 -28.20
C ARG A 368 -36.45 12.32 -29.70
N PHE A 369 -35.99 11.41 -30.56
CA PHE A 369 -36.18 11.53 -32.02
C PHE A 369 -37.65 11.33 -32.44
N GLN A 370 -38.44 10.54 -31.70
CA GLN A 370 -39.88 10.37 -31.94
C GLN A 370 -40.70 11.63 -31.66
N GLU A 371 -40.24 12.52 -30.78
CA GLU A 371 -40.92 13.78 -30.47
C GLU A 371 -40.80 14.82 -31.60
N VAL A 372 -39.89 14.62 -32.57
CA VAL A 372 -39.71 15.50 -33.74
C VAL A 372 -40.09 14.74 -35.03
N GLU A 373 -41.40 14.69 -35.31
CA GLU A 373 -42.02 13.93 -36.40
C GLU A 373 -41.42 14.23 -37.80
N GLU A 374 -40.94 15.47 -38.03
CA GLU A 374 -40.35 15.89 -39.32
C GLU A 374 -38.98 15.25 -39.63
N LEU A 375 -38.24 14.79 -38.61
CA LEU A 375 -36.90 14.17 -38.78
C LEU A 375 -36.96 12.67 -39.08
N LEU A 376 -37.99 11.96 -38.59
CA LEU A 376 -38.18 10.53 -38.83
C LEU A 376 -38.89 10.20 -40.15
N ALA A 377 -39.56 11.18 -40.76
CA ALA A 377 -40.28 11.01 -42.01
C ALA A 377 -39.38 11.06 -43.28
N GLY A 378 -38.11 11.44 -43.14
CA GLY A 378 -37.13 11.41 -44.24
C GLY A 378 -36.59 10.00 -44.52
N GLU A 379 -36.09 9.74 -45.73
CA GLU A 379 -35.53 8.43 -46.14
C GLU A 379 -34.47 7.91 -45.13
N ARG A 380 -33.64 8.81 -44.59
CA ARG A 380 -32.60 8.51 -43.59
C ARG A 380 -33.14 8.25 -42.18
N GLY A 381 -34.29 8.83 -41.81
CA GLY A 381 -34.95 8.59 -40.52
C GLY A 381 -35.57 7.19 -40.44
N GLU A 382 -36.12 6.70 -41.54
CA GLU A 382 -36.64 5.33 -41.64
C GLU A 382 -35.49 4.31 -41.62
N GLU A 383 -34.32 4.60 -42.20
CA GLU A 383 -33.12 3.74 -42.08
C GLU A 383 -32.63 3.59 -40.62
N ILE A 384 -32.51 4.69 -39.87
CA ILE A 384 -32.12 4.66 -38.45
C ILE A 384 -33.14 3.85 -37.62
N LYS A 385 -34.43 4.01 -37.91
CA LYS A 385 -35.50 3.23 -37.27
C LYS A 385 -35.40 1.74 -37.60
N GLN A 386 -35.10 1.36 -38.84
CA GLN A 386 -34.89 -0.04 -39.21
C GLN A 386 -33.67 -0.65 -38.51
N ILE A 387 -32.57 0.10 -38.40
CA ILE A 387 -31.35 -0.34 -37.69
C ILE A 387 -31.63 -0.50 -36.20
N TYR A 388 -32.34 0.44 -35.57
CA TYR A 388 -32.79 0.32 -34.19
C TYR A 388 -33.62 -0.94 -33.97
N LEU A 389 -34.65 -1.16 -34.79
CA LEU A 389 -35.50 -2.35 -34.69
C LEU A 389 -34.68 -3.63 -34.86
N GLN A 390 -33.66 -3.63 -35.72
CA GLN A 390 -32.76 -4.76 -35.89
C GLN A 390 -31.88 -5.02 -34.67
N VAL A 391 -31.33 -3.98 -34.04
CA VAL A 391 -30.50 -4.09 -32.83
C VAL A 391 -31.35 -4.47 -31.61
N ALA A 392 -32.51 -3.84 -31.43
CA ALA A 392 -33.49 -4.18 -30.40
C ALA A 392 -33.92 -5.66 -30.49
N LYS A 393 -34.20 -6.15 -31.69
CA LYS A 393 -34.55 -7.55 -31.92
C LYS A 393 -33.40 -8.50 -31.53
N ARG A 394 -32.16 -8.19 -31.91
CA ARG A 394 -30.98 -9.00 -31.55
C ARG A 394 -30.70 -9.02 -30.04
N LEU A 395 -30.87 -7.90 -29.35
CA LEU A 395 -30.71 -7.82 -27.89
C LEU A 395 -31.74 -8.68 -27.16
N LYS A 396 -32.99 -8.66 -27.62
CA LYS A 396 -34.07 -9.49 -27.09
C LYS A 396 -33.85 -10.98 -27.37
N GLU A 397 -33.46 -11.34 -28.60
CA GLU A 397 -33.10 -12.72 -28.96
C GLU A 397 -31.95 -13.25 -28.09
N TYR A 398 -30.95 -12.41 -27.78
CA TYR A 398 -29.85 -12.77 -26.88
C TYR A 398 -30.31 -13.01 -25.43
N GLU A 399 -31.15 -12.12 -24.91
CA GLU A 399 -31.77 -12.24 -23.58
C GLU A 399 -32.59 -13.54 -23.47
N ASP A 400 -33.47 -13.79 -24.43
CA ASP A 400 -34.32 -14.98 -24.49
C ASP A 400 -33.47 -16.26 -24.60
N GLN A 401 -32.40 -16.24 -25.41
CA GLN A 401 -31.52 -17.40 -25.55
C GLN A 401 -30.75 -17.70 -24.26
N LYS A 402 -30.20 -16.68 -23.60
CA LYS A 402 -29.46 -16.84 -22.34
C LYS A 402 -30.37 -17.33 -21.22
N TYR A 403 -31.58 -16.79 -21.14
CA TYR A 403 -32.57 -17.20 -20.15
C TYR A 403 -33.01 -18.66 -20.35
N ASN A 404 -33.36 -19.06 -21.58
CA ASN A 404 -33.78 -20.43 -21.85
C ASN A 404 -32.65 -21.45 -21.59
N GLN A 405 -31.41 -21.12 -21.98
CA GLN A 405 -30.25 -21.96 -21.70
C GLN A 405 -30.08 -22.17 -20.18
N TRP A 406 -30.14 -21.09 -19.40
CA TRP A 406 -30.04 -21.16 -17.96
C TRP A 406 -31.18 -21.96 -17.31
N ARG A 407 -32.43 -21.77 -17.77
CA ARG A 407 -33.58 -22.50 -17.25
C ARG A 407 -33.41 -24.00 -17.46
N ASP A 408 -33.05 -24.41 -18.67
CA ASP A 408 -32.93 -25.83 -19.02
C ASP A 408 -31.73 -26.48 -18.30
N GLU A 409 -30.60 -25.77 -18.17
CA GLU A 409 -29.44 -26.22 -17.40
C GLU A 409 -29.74 -26.32 -15.90
N THR A 410 -30.47 -25.35 -15.35
CA THR A 410 -30.87 -25.32 -13.93
C THR A 410 -31.84 -26.47 -13.62
N GLU A 411 -32.86 -26.70 -14.45
CA GLU A 411 -33.82 -27.79 -14.23
C GLU A 411 -33.16 -29.18 -14.30
N GLN A 412 -32.19 -29.38 -15.19
CA GLN A 412 -31.51 -30.66 -15.36
C GLN A 412 -30.43 -30.92 -14.30
N ASN A 413 -29.70 -29.87 -13.88
CA ASN A 413 -28.54 -30.03 -13.01
C ASN A 413 -28.85 -29.81 -11.53
N LEU A 414 -29.81 -28.95 -11.17
CA LEU A 414 -30.06 -28.58 -9.77
C LEU A 414 -30.42 -29.79 -8.90
N LEU A 415 -31.29 -30.69 -9.38
CA LEU A 415 -31.62 -31.93 -8.66
C LEU A 415 -30.39 -32.82 -8.46
N ARG A 416 -29.57 -33.01 -9.51
CA ARG A 416 -28.34 -33.81 -9.43
C ARG A 416 -27.30 -33.20 -8.48
N LEU A 417 -27.19 -31.88 -8.45
CA LEU A 417 -26.27 -31.15 -7.57
C LEU A 417 -26.70 -31.23 -6.09
N LEU A 418 -28.01 -31.27 -5.82
CA LEU A 418 -28.57 -31.41 -4.48
C LEU A 418 -28.58 -32.86 -3.96
N GLU A 419 -28.62 -33.84 -4.87
CA GLU A 419 -28.48 -35.27 -4.56
C GLU A 419 -27.05 -35.68 -4.17
N ASN A 420 -26.06 -34.81 -4.44
CA ASN A 420 -24.69 -35.02 -3.99
C ASN A 420 -24.61 -35.09 -2.46
N THR A 421 -23.76 -36.01 -1.96
CA THR A 421 -23.51 -36.14 -0.53
C THR A 421 -22.76 -34.92 0.03
N LEU A 422 -22.93 -34.63 1.31
CA LEU A 422 -22.41 -33.42 1.95
C LEU A 422 -20.86 -33.31 1.93
N MET A 423 -20.16 -34.44 1.85
CA MET A 423 -18.70 -34.51 1.93
C MET A 423 -18.10 -35.38 0.83
N THR A 424 -16.96 -34.96 0.30
CA THR A 424 -16.08 -35.76 -0.56
C THR A 424 -14.84 -36.13 0.21
N SER A 425 -14.38 -37.37 0.04
CA SER A 425 -13.13 -37.86 0.61
C SER A 425 -12.07 -37.84 -0.48
N SER A 426 -10.97 -37.11 -0.29
CA SER A 426 -9.80 -37.26 -1.16
C SER A 426 -8.91 -38.34 -0.57
N VAL A 427 -9.03 -39.57 -1.09
CA VAL A 427 -8.02 -40.61 -0.83
C VAL A 427 -6.87 -40.34 -1.79
N THR A 428 -5.77 -39.76 -1.31
CA THR A 428 -4.51 -39.75 -2.07
C THR A 428 -3.95 -41.16 -2.11
N GLU A 429 -3.98 -41.79 -3.28
CA GLU A 429 -3.58 -43.20 -3.51
C GLU A 429 -2.12 -43.50 -3.11
N GLU A 430 -1.27 -42.50 -2.85
CA GLU A 430 0.14 -42.69 -2.47
C GLU A 430 0.40 -42.93 -0.97
N SER A 431 -0.61 -42.92 -0.10
CA SER A 431 -0.44 -43.02 1.36
C SER A 431 -1.07 -44.25 2.00
N ALA A 432 -1.20 -45.37 1.28
CA ALA A 432 -1.80 -46.61 1.79
C ALA A 432 -1.06 -47.26 2.99
N ILE A 433 0.07 -46.70 3.44
CA ILE A 433 0.91 -47.28 4.50
C ILE A 433 0.67 -46.60 5.86
N THR A 434 0.04 -45.43 5.91
CA THR A 434 -0.37 -44.78 7.16
C THR A 434 -1.78 -44.25 7.02
N LYS A 435 -2.73 -44.74 7.84
CA LYS A 435 -4.12 -44.22 7.97
C LYS A 435 -4.21 -42.74 8.40
N LYS A 436 -3.16 -41.94 8.20
CA LYS A 436 -3.03 -40.55 8.64
C LYS A 436 -3.65 -39.52 7.69
N SER A 437 -4.14 -39.89 6.50
CA SER A 437 -4.58 -38.89 5.52
C SER A 437 -5.86 -39.27 4.76
N VAL A 438 -6.97 -39.40 5.47
CA VAL A 438 -8.29 -39.24 4.83
C VAL A 438 -8.75 -37.82 5.12
N HIS A 439 -8.58 -36.92 4.16
CA HIS A 439 -9.12 -35.55 4.26
C HIS A 439 -10.54 -35.53 3.70
N PHE A 440 -11.46 -35.03 4.51
CA PHE A 440 -12.82 -34.77 4.10
C PHE A 440 -12.92 -33.30 3.69
N THR A 441 -13.48 -33.06 2.51
CA THR A 441 -13.80 -31.72 2.04
C THR A 441 -15.30 -31.56 1.93
N VAL A 442 -15.81 -30.36 2.23
CA VAL A 442 -17.23 -30.05 2.03
C VAL A 442 -17.54 -30.09 0.55
N ASN A 443 -18.49 -30.93 0.16
CA ASN A 443 -18.93 -31.08 -1.22
C ASN A 443 -20.07 -30.10 -1.51
N PHE A 444 -19.74 -28.82 -1.57
CA PHE A 444 -20.65 -27.75 -1.96
C PHE A 444 -20.20 -27.19 -3.31
N PRO A 445 -20.81 -27.63 -4.43
CA PRO A 445 -20.39 -27.20 -5.77
C PRO A 445 -20.53 -25.68 -5.91
N PRO A 446 -19.51 -24.97 -6.44
CA PRO A 446 -19.63 -23.54 -6.73
C PRO A 446 -20.83 -23.24 -7.66
N SER A 447 -21.14 -24.16 -8.56
CA SER A 447 -22.31 -24.13 -9.43
C SER A 447 -23.65 -24.07 -8.68
N LEU A 448 -23.75 -24.64 -7.46
CA LEU A 448 -24.97 -24.54 -6.65
C LEU A 448 -25.15 -23.13 -6.08
N HIS A 449 -24.05 -22.48 -5.68
CA HIS A 449 -24.09 -21.09 -5.22
C HIS A 449 -24.40 -20.12 -6.38
N GLU A 450 -23.80 -20.37 -7.54
CA GLU A 450 -24.08 -19.61 -8.77
C GLU A 450 -25.56 -19.70 -9.15
N VAL A 451 -26.15 -20.90 -9.15
CA VAL A 451 -27.58 -21.09 -9.43
C VAL A 451 -28.47 -20.36 -8.42
N ILE A 452 -28.12 -20.35 -7.12
CA ILE A 452 -28.86 -19.61 -6.08
C ILE A 452 -28.83 -18.10 -6.36
N LEU A 453 -27.65 -17.56 -6.66
CA LEU A 453 -27.50 -16.14 -6.97
C LEU A 453 -28.22 -15.78 -8.27
N GLU A 454 -28.12 -16.61 -9.31
CA GLU A 454 -28.84 -16.41 -10.58
C GLU A 454 -30.35 -16.41 -10.37
N THR A 455 -30.88 -17.37 -9.61
CA THR A 455 -32.31 -17.45 -9.27
C THR A 455 -32.81 -16.15 -8.64
N LYS A 456 -32.09 -15.58 -7.68
CA LYS A 456 -32.47 -14.30 -7.04
C LYS A 456 -32.44 -13.13 -8.01
N HIS A 457 -31.44 -13.07 -8.89
CA HIS A 457 -31.34 -11.97 -9.86
C HIS A 457 -32.37 -12.11 -10.99
N MET A 458 -32.69 -13.33 -11.43
CA MET A 458 -33.73 -13.58 -12.44
C MET A 458 -35.13 -13.21 -11.95
N ASP A 459 -35.43 -13.45 -10.67
CA ASP A 459 -36.69 -13.03 -10.03
C ASP A 459 -36.82 -11.49 -10.00
N VAL A 460 -35.74 -10.78 -9.65
CA VAL A 460 -35.68 -9.30 -9.68
C VAL A 460 -35.81 -8.75 -11.11
N LEU A 461 -35.28 -9.46 -12.11
CA LEU A 461 -35.43 -9.13 -13.53
C LEU A 461 -36.82 -9.46 -14.09
N GLY A 462 -37.72 -10.06 -13.29
CA GLY A 462 -39.11 -10.33 -13.66
C GLY A 462 -39.32 -11.59 -14.52
N PHE A 463 -38.37 -12.53 -14.52
CA PHE A 463 -38.50 -13.80 -15.22
C PHE A 463 -39.16 -14.89 -14.36
N GLU A 464 -39.80 -15.88 -15.00
CA GLU A 464 -40.43 -17.02 -14.32
C GLU A 464 -39.41 -18.08 -13.90
N VAL A 465 -38.96 -18.02 -12.66
CA VAL A 465 -37.92 -18.93 -12.15
C VAL A 465 -38.48 -20.33 -11.82
N PRO A 466 -37.77 -21.44 -12.15
CA PRO A 466 -38.19 -22.79 -11.79
C PRO A 466 -38.45 -22.98 -10.28
N GLU A 467 -39.50 -23.73 -9.93
CA GLU A 467 -39.95 -23.87 -8.54
C GLU A 467 -38.87 -24.42 -7.59
N MET A 468 -38.08 -25.39 -8.07
CA MET A 468 -36.98 -25.97 -7.30
C MET A 468 -35.84 -24.96 -7.08
N ALA A 469 -35.52 -24.14 -8.07
CA ALA A 469 -34.50 -23.10 -7.94
C ALA A 469 -34.95 -22.04 -6.92
N ARG A 470 -36.22 -21.65 -6.97
CA ARG A 470 -36.84 -20.75 -5.98
C ARG A 470 -36.81 -21.32 -4.57
N TYR A 471 -37.13 -22.61 -4.39
CA TYR A 471 -37.06 -23.29 -3.10
C TYR A 471 -35.64 -23.26 -2.50
N VAL A 472 -34.63 -23.54 -3.32
CA VAL A 472 -33.22 -23.55 -2.88
C VAL A 472 -32.75 -22.14 -2.53
N ALA A 473 -33.11 -21.13 -3.32
CA ALA A 473 -32.74 -19.74 -3.03
C ALA A 473 -33.41 -19.17 -1.77
N LEU A 474 -34.63 -19.60 -1.45
CA LEU A 474 -35.30 -19.22 -0.20
C LEU A 474 -34.61 -19.81 1.04
N ARG A 475 -33.96 -20.97 0.90
CA ARG A 475 -33.22 -21.65 1.98
C ARG A 475 -31.70 -21.40 1.94
N GLU A 476 -31.23 -20.41 1.18
CA GLU A 476 -29.79 -20.12 1.02
C GLU A 476 -29.07 -19.99 2.36
N ASP A 477 -29.61 -19.19 3.29
CA ASP A 477 -28.97 -18.94 4.58
C ASP A 477 -28.81 -20.23 5.41
N GLU A 478 -29.74 -21.17 5.27
CA GLU A 478 -29.64 -22.48 5.93
C GLU A 478 -28.54 -23.33 5.29
N PHE A 479 -28.47 -23.39 3.95
CA PHE A 479 -27.45 -24.14 3.23
C PHE A 479 -26.03 -23.59 3.45
N LEU A 480 -25.87 -22.26 3.39
CA LEU A 480 -24.59 -21.60 3.69
C LEU A 480 -24.21 -21.82 5.16
N GLY A 481 -25.18 -21.73 6.08
CA GLY A 481 -24.96 -22.06 7.48
C GLY A 481 -24.52 -23.51 7.70
N TYR A 482 -25.10 -24.47 6.98
CA TYR A 482 -24.68 -25.88 7.02
C TYR A 482 -23.26 -26.07 6.46
N ARG A 483 -22.96 -25.46 5.31
CA ARG A 483 -21.64 -25.47 4.68
C ARG A 483 -20.57 -24.94 5.63
N ASP A 484 -20.79 -23.77 6.21
CA ASP A 484 -19.80 -23.08 7.04
C ASP A 484 -19.57 -23.81 8.36
N ARG A 485 -20.63 -24.36 8.98
CA ARG A 485 -20.51 -25.23 10.15
C ARG A 485 -19.71 -26.50 9.84
N LEU A 486 -20.04 -27.18 8.74
CA LEU A 486 -19.33 -28.40 8.34
C LEU A 486 -17.85 -28.12 8.05
N LYS A 487 -17.57 -27.04 7.30
CA LYS A 487 -16.20 -26.61 7.00
C LYS A 487 -15.41 -26.34 8.28
N LYS A 488 -16.00 -25.61 9.23
CA LYS A 488 -15.36 -25.32 10.53
C LYS A 488 -15.03 -26.60 11.31
N VAL A 489 -15.92 -27.59 11.31
CA VAL A 489 -15.70 -28.88 12.00
C VAL A 489 -14.58 -29.68 11.33
N LEU A 490 -14.53 -29.71 9.99
CA LEU A 490 -13.48 -30.39 9.23
C LEU A 490 -12.12 -29.70 9.39
N ASP A 491 -12.07 -28.38 9.28
CA ASP A 491 -10.85 -27.59 9.52
C ASP A 491 -10.32 -27.79 10.95
N LEU A 492 -11.22 -27.89 11.94
CA LEU A 492 -10.85 -28.20 13.32
C LEU A 492 -10.28 -29.63 13.45
N TYR A 493 -10.91 -30.61 12.81
CA TYR A 493 -10.42 -31.99 12.80
C TYR A 493 -9.03 -32.10 12.16
N ASP A 494 -8.82 -31.52 10.97
CA ASP A 494 -7.52 -31.54 10.29
C ASP A 494 -6.43 -30.85 11.12
N LYS A 495 -6.77 -29.72 11.77
CA LYS A 495 -5.88 -29.06 12.71
C LYS A 495 -5.50 -29.97 13.88
N LEU A 496 -6.46 -30.66 14.50
CA LEU A 496 -6.20 -31.58 15.61
C LEU A 496 -5.31 -32.74 15.17
N MET A 497 -5.59 -33.34 14.01
CA MET A 497 -4.76 -34.41 13.44
C MET A 497 -3.31 -33.96 13.18
N GLY A 498 -3.11 -32.70 12.80
CA GLY A 498 -1.78 -32.10 12.63
C GLY A 498 -0.99 -31.92 13.94
N THR A 499 -1.65 -31.87 15.10
CA THR A 499 -0.98 -31.71 16.40
C THR A 499 -0.48 -33.01 17.02
N LEU A 500 -0.92 -34.17 16.52
CA LEU A 500 -0.65 -35.47 17.11
C LEU A 500 0.68 -36.07 16.64
N ASP A 501 1.52 -36.48 17.59
CA ASP A 501 2.71 -37.27 17.29
C ASP A 501 2.36 -38.73 16.90
N GLU A 502 3.33 -39.51 16.45
CA GLU A 502 3.08 -40.89 16.02
C GLU A 502 2.57 -41.79 17.16
N ALA A 503 3.03 -41.54 18.39
CA ALA A 503 2.65 -42.34 19.55
C ALA A 503 1.21 -42.00 20.00
N GLU A 504 0.84 -40.72 20.01
CA GLU A 504 -0.49 -40.21 20.29
C GLU A 504 -1.49 -40.61 19.20
N THR A 505 -1.08 -40.63 17.92
CA THR A 505 -1.92 -41.11 16.82
C THR A 505 -2.29 -42.59 17.02
N LYS A 506 -1.32 -43.44 17.38
CA LYS A 506 -1.58 -44.86 17.67
C LYS A 506 -2.44 -45.04 18.94
N LEU A 507 -2.24 -44.19 19.94
CA LEU A 507 -3.03 -44.21 21.18
C LEU A 507 -4.50 -43.87 20.95
N LEU A 508 -4.77 -42.93 20.04
CA LEU A 508 -6.10 -42.42 19.74
C LEU A 508 -6.77 -43.08 18.52
N ASP A 509 -6.18 -44.13 17.93
CA ASP A 509 -6.67 -44.77 16.70
C ASP A 509 -8.15 -45.17 16.79
N ASP A 510 -8.58 -45.75 17.92
CA ASP A 510 -9.99 -46.08 18.15
C ASP A 510 -10.91 -44.85 18.10
N HIS A 511 -10.48 -43.74 18.72
CA HIS A 511 -11.26 -42.49 18.76
C HIS A 511 -11.27 -41.79 17.38
N ILE A 512 -10.16 -41.89 16.65
CA ILE A 512 -10.04 -41.41 15.26
C ILE A 512 -10.97 -42.22 14.35
N GLN A 513 -11.04 -43.53 14.55
CA GLN A 513 -11.94 -44.41 13.79
C GLN A 513 -13.41 -44.12 14.12
N ASP A 514 -13.76 -43.86 15.38
CA ASP A 514 -15.11 -43.46 15.78
C ASP A 514 -15.52 -42.12 15.12
N LEU A 515 -14.63 -41.13 15.09
CA LEU A 515 -14.86 -39.88 14.35
C LEU A 515 -15.00 -40.13 12.84
N TRP A 516 -14.17 -41.00 12.28
CA TRP A 516 -14.24 -41.35 10.86
C TRP A 516 -15.57 -42.03 10.51
N THR A 517 -16.08 -42.93 11.35
CA THR A 517 -17.39 -43.54 11.14
C THR A 517 -18.51 -42.51 11.21
N THR A 518 -18.39 -41.51 12.08
CA THR A 518 -19.32 -40.37 12.16
C THR A 518 -19.29 -39.54 10.88
N PHE A 519 -18.10 -39.16 10.38
CA PHE A 519 -17.99 -38.42 9.13
C PHE A 519 -18.41 -39.23 7.90
N LYS A 520 -18.20 -40.55 7.91
CA LYS A 520 -18.63 -41.42 6.82
C LYS A 520 -20.12 -41.31 6.53
N TRP A 521 -20.96 -41.05 7.53
CA TRP A 521 -22.40 -40.89 7.34
C TRP A 521 -22.73 -39.68 6.44
N GLY A 522 -22.02 -38.57 6.60
CA GLY A 522 -22.17 -37.41 5.71
C GLY A 522 -21.50 -37.57 4.34
N HIS A 523 -20.61 -38.55 4.19
CA HIS A 523 -20.02 -38.91 2.89
C HIS A 523 -20.91 -39.86 2.07
N THR A 524 -21.69 -40.75 2.71
CA THR A 524 -22.40 -41.83 2.01
C THR A 524 -23.92 -41.75 2.04
N MET A 525 -24.54 -41.15 3.05
CA MET A 525 -25.99 -41.26 3.28
C MET A 525 -26.72 -39.92 3.28
N ILE A 526 -26.08 -38.84 3.70
CA ILE A 526 -26.74 -37.53 3.85
C ILE A 526 -26.43 -36.66 2.63
N ASN A 527 -27.49 -36.14 2.00
CA ASN A 527 -27.43 -35.14 0.93
C ASN A 527 -27.95 -33.79 1.43
N TRP A 528 -27.83 -32.74 0.61
CA TRP A 528 -28.22 -31.38 1.02
C TRP A 528 -29.73 -31.24 1.28
N ILE A 529 -30.58 -32.08 0.69
CA ILE A 529 -32.05 -32.03 0.85
C ILE A 529 -32.51 -32.73 2.16
N SER A 530 -31.62 -33.48 2.82
CA SER A 530 -31.97 -34.27 4.00
C SER A 530 -32.46 -33.40 5.17
N LEU A 531 -33.57 -33.77 5.79
CA LEU A 531 -34.13 -33.05 6.95
C LEU A 531 -33.21 -33.08 8.19
N GLY A 532 -32.32 -34.07 8.30
CA GLY A 532 -31.44 -34.28 9.45
C GLY A 532 -30.03 -33.67 9.36
N VAL A 533 -29.75 -32.77 8.40
CA VAL A 533 -28.41 -32.17 8.25
C VAL A 533 -28.00 -31.38 9.51
N GLY A 534 -28.95 -30.66 10.13
CA GLY A 534 -28.70 -29.91 11.36
C GLY A 534 -28.26 -30.79 12.53
N ASP A 535 -29.00 -31.88 12.78
CA ASP A 535 -28.70 -32.83 13.86
C ASP A 535 -27.37 -33.56 13.63
N PHE A 536 -27.09 -33.92 12.38
CA PHE A 536 -25.81 -34.51 12.00
C PHE A 536 -24.63 -33.58 12.27
N LEU A 537 -24.76 -32.28 11.93
CA LEU A 537 -23.71 -31.30 12.18
C LEU A 537 -23.52 -31.03 13.68
N ALA A 538 -24.60 -30.99 14.46
CA ALA A 538 -24.52 -30.89 15.91
C ALA A 538 -23.75 -32.09 16.50
N TYR A 539 -24.08 -33.30 16.06
CA TYR A 539 -23.40 -34.53 16.48
C TYR A 539 -21.92 -34.57 16.06
N CYS A 540 -21.59 -34.14 14.84
CA CYS A 540 -20.20 -34.01 14.39
C CYS A 540 -19.42 -32.99 15.22
N THR A 541 -20.02 -31.82 15.48
CA THR A 541 -19.40 -30.76 16.28
C THR A 541 -19.12 -31.26 17.69
N GLU A 542 -20.11 -31.85 18.35
CA GLU A 542 -19.97 -32.39 19.71
C GLU A 542 -18.91 -33.50 19.76
N SER A 543 -18.84 -34.35 18.74
CA SER A 543 -17.85 -35.43 18.66
C SER A 543 -16.43 -34.90 18.51
N VAL A 544 -16.20 -33.89 17.65
CA VAL A 544 -14.89 -33.26 17.48
C VAL A 544 -14.48 -32.46 18.71
N GLU A 545 -15.41 -31.73 19.36
CA GLU A 545 -15.13 -31.00 20.61
C GLU A 545 -14.72 -31.96 21.74
N LYS A 546 -15.39 -33.12 21.87
CA LYS A 546 -14.98 -34.16 22.83
C LYS A 546 -13.57 -34.69 22.54
N PHE A 547 -13.22 -34.84 21.26
CA PHE A 547 -11.90 -35.28 20.83
C PHE A 547 -10.83 -34.20 21.10
N GLU A 548 -11.11 -32.93 20.82
CA GLU A 548 -10.26 -31.79 21.14
C GLU A 548 -9.93 -31.74 22.65
N LEU A 549 -10.96 -31.87 23.50
CA LEU A 549 -10.78 -31.90 24.95
C LEU A 549 -9.92 -33.08 25.42
N LEU A 550 -10.03 -34.24 24.76
CA LEU A 550 -9.20 -35.40 25.05
C LEU A 550 -7.73 -35.13 24.69
N ILE A 551 -7.47 -34.60 23.49
CA ILE A 551 -6.11 -34.26 23.03
C ILE A 551 -5.48 -33.23 23.98
N CYS A 552 -6.20 -32.15 24.30
CA CYS A 552 -5.70 -31.11 25.21
C CYS A 552 -5.27 -31.68 26.57
N ARG A 553 -6.03 -32.63 27.11
CA ARG A 553 -5.69 -33.30 28.38
C ARG A 553 -4.45 -34.19 28.25
N ILE A 554 -4.30 -34.90 27.13
CA ILE A 554 -3.10 -35.71 26.86
C ILE A 554 -1.89 -34.79 26.76
N HIS A 555 -1.94 -33.75 25.93
CA HIS A 555 -0.85 -32.78 25.76
C HIS A 555 -0.47 -32.08 27.08
N THR A 556 -1.44 -31.77 27.94
CA THR A 556 -1.14 -31.22 29.27
C THR A 556 -0.28 -32.19 30.09
N HIS A 557 -0.66 -33.48 30.13
CA HIS A 557 0.11 -34.50 30.85
C HIS A 557 1.45 -34.82 30.19
N SER A 558 1.51 -34.86 28.86
CA SER A 558 2.77 -34.98 28.10
C SER A 558 3.71 -33.81 28.40
N GLY A 559 3.18 -32.59 28.49
CA GLY A 559 3.91 -31.39 28.89
C GLY A 559 4.47 -31.49 30.31
N ASP A 560 3.66 -31.95 31.27
CA ASP A 560 4.11 -32.19 32.66
C ASP A 560 5.25 -33.22 32.74
N ILE A 561 5.19 -34.29 31.95
CA ILE A 561 6.25 -35.29 31.87
C ILE A 561 7.51 -34.67 31.26
N ASN A 562 7.39 -33.97 30.13
CA ASN A 562 8.50 -33.30 29.47
C ASN A 562 9.19 -32.29 30.41
N ASN A 563 8.45 -31.52 31.19
CA ASN A 563 9.02 -30.58 32.17
C ASN A 563 9.87 -31.29 33.25
N LYS A 564 9.46 -32.49 33.69
CA LYS A 564 10.25 -33.30 34.63
C LYS A 564 11.50 -33.87 33.96
N LEU A 565 11.38 -34.33 32.72
CA LEU A 565 12.51 -34.84 31.95
C LEU A 565 13.55 -33.75 31.67
N LEU A 566 13.12 -32.53 31.33
CA LEU A 566 14.00 -31.38 31.15
C LEU A 566 14.74 -31.01 32.44
N PHE A 567 14.07 -31.08 33.59
CA PHE A 567 14.73 -30.92 34.89
C PHE A 567 15.81 -31.98 35.12
N ILE A 568 15.51 -33.25 34.80
CA ILE A 568 16.49 -34.33 34.91
C ILE A 568 17.67 -34.06 33.96
N GLU A 569 17.41 -33.73 32.69
CA GLU A 569 18.45 -33.48 31.67
C GLU A 569 19.40 -32.32 32.01
N SER A 570 18.87 -31.25 32.62
CA SER A 570 19.62 -30.03 32.95
C SER A 570 20.35 -30.08 34.29
N THR A 571 20.22 -31.17 35.04
CA THR A 571 20.86 -31.30 36.35
C THR A 571 22.38 -31.45 36.20
N ASN A 572 23.12 -30.62 36.94
CA ASN A 572 24.58 -30.72 37.03
C ASN A 572 25.00 -31.72 38.12
N LEU A 573 25.66 -32.81 37.72
CA LEU A 573 26.18 -33.89 38.57
C LEU A 573 27.61 -33.65 39.07
N PHE A 574 28.27 -32.59 38.60
CA PHE A 574 29.60 -32.16 39.01
C PHE A 574 29.54 -30.74 39.57
N LYS A 575 29.21 -30.62 40.85
CA LYS A 575 29.27 -29.34 41.57
C LYS A 575 30.61 -29.18 42.28
N PHE A 576 31.31 -28.11 41.95
CA PHE A 576 32.59 -27.80 42.56
C PHE A 576 32.38 -26.88 43.77
N PRO A 577 33.14 -27.07 44.86
CA PRO A 577 33.06 -26.20 46.03
C PRO A 577 33.53 -24.80 45.66
N LEU A 578 32.82 -23.78 46.16
CA LEU A 578 33.22 -22.38 46.00
C LEU A 578 34.37 -22.06 46.96
N PRO A 579 35.44 -21.38 46.52
CA PRO A 579 36.53 -20.98 47.40
C PRO A 579 36.00 -20.03 48.49
N LYS A 580 36.10 -20.44 49.75
CA LYS A 580 35.52 -19.70 50.89
C LYS A 580 36.23 -18.37 51.17
N ASN A 581 37.53 -18.28 50.86
CA ASN A 581 38.40 -17.11 51.08
C ASN A 581 39.41 -16.92 49.93
N GLY A 582 38.97 -16.70 48.69
CA GLY A 582 39.80 -16.20 47.59
C GLY A 582 40.95 -17.07 47.04
N ASP A 583 41.58 -17.93 47.85
CA ASP A 583 42.78 -18.70 47.48
C ASP A 583 42.92 -20.10 48.13
N GLU A 584 42.12 -20.42 49.15
CA GLU A 584 42.12 -21.75 49.78
C GLU A 584 41.25 -22.73 48.99
N LEU A 585 41.89 -23.73 48.39
CA LEU A 585 41.24 -24.85 47.72
C LEU A 585 41.18 -26.07 48.65
N PRO A 586 40.17 -26.94 48.53
CA PRO A 586 40.11 -28.19 49.30
C PRO A 586 41.22 -29.16 48.87
N GLY A 587 41.56 -30.09 49.77
CA GLY A 587 42.40 -31.24 49.40
C GLY A 587 41.72 -32.15 48.38
N ALA A 588 42.49 -32.99 47.68
CA ALA A 588 41.96 -33.89 46.66
C ALA A 588 40.82 -34.79 47.19
N GLU A 589 41.02 -35.46 48.33
CA GLU A 589 40.00 -36.32 48.94
C GLU A 589 38.73 -35.56 49.33
N GLU A 590 38.90 -34.38 49.96
CA GLU A 590 37.79 -33.54 50.40
C GLU A 590 36.96 -33.03 49.20
N PHE A 591 37.64 -32.69 48.08
CA PHE A 591 36.98 -32.30 46.83
C PHE A 591 36.13 -33.44 46.25
N PHE A 592 36.68 -34.65 46.10
CA PHE A 592 35.94 -35.76 45.52
C PHE A 592 34.79 -36.21 46.42
N GLU A 593 34.95 -36.18 47.75
CA GLU A 593 33.86 -36.48 48.68
C GLU A 593 32.76 -35.42 48.65
N TYR A 594 33.11 -34.13 48.49
CA TYR A 594 32.14 -33.05 48.29
C TYR A 594 31.29 -33.27 47.03
N VAL A 595 31.93 -33.56 45.89
CA VAL A 595 31.26 -33.82 44.61
C VAL A 595 30.30 -35.01 44.74
N LYS A 596 30.75 -36.09 45.39
CA LYS A 596 29.94 -37.29 45.64
C LYS A 596 28.73 -36.98 46.51
N CYS A 597 28.90 -36.22 47.59
CA CYS A 597 27.81 -35.81 48.48
C CYS A 597 26.77 -34.93 47.78
N GLU A 598 27.20 -33.93 47.00
CA GLU A 598 26.29 -33.08 46.23
C GLU A 598 25.55 -33.85 45.14
N ARG A 599 26.26 -34.74 44.43
CA ARG A 599 25.65 -35.63 43.44
C ARG A 599 24.55 -36.47 44.06
N ALA A 600 24.76 -37.09 45.23
CA ALA A 600 23.75 -37.89 45.90
C ALA A 600 22.45 -37.10 46.20
N LYS A 601 22.57 -35.81 46.58
CA LYS A 601 21.40 -34.93 46.78
C LYS A 601 20.65 -34.68 45.48
N ASP A 602 21.36 -34.44 44.38
CA ASP A 602 20.77 -34.22 43.06
C ASP A 602 20.07 -35.47 42.53
N VAL A 603 20.71 -36.62 42.68
CA VAL A 603 20.16 -37.95 42.33
C VAL A 603 18.85 -38.18 43.06
N ALA A 604 18.80 -37.95 44.37
CA ALA A 604 17.56 -38.10 45.15
C ALA A 604 16.43 -37.19 44.63
N ARG A 605 16.74 -35.98 44.16
CA ARG A 605 15.75 -35.07 43.55
C ARG A 605 15.29 -35.56 42.19
N MET A 606 16.19 -36.05 41.35
CA MET A 606 15.86 -36.59 40.02
C MET A 606 15.00 -37.86 40.12
N VAL A 607 15.35 -38.79 41.01
CA VAL A 607 14.58 -40.04 41.23
C VAL A 607 13.15 -39.72 41.67
N ARG A 608 12.95 -38.75 42.59
CA ARG A 608 11.60 -38.30 42.99
C ARG A 608 10.77 -37.77 41.82
N LYS A 609 11.40 -37.08 40.86
CA LYS A 609 10.71 -36.58 39.66
C LYS A 609 10.39 -37.73 38.71
N TYR A 610 11.31 -38.68 38.54
CA TYR A 610 11.13 -39.88 37.74
C TYR A 610 9.97 -40.75 38.25
N SER A 611 9.93 -41.08 39.54
CA SER A 611 8.86 -41.91 40.14
C SER A 611 7.47 -41.25 40.08
N ALA A 612 7.39 -39.94 39.79
CA ALA A 612 6.13 -39.25 39.56
C ALA A 612 5.59 -39.41 38.12
N ILE A 613 6.44 -39.75 37.14
CA ILE A 613 6.06 -39.87 35.71
C ILE A 613 4.94 -40.90 35.49
N PRO A 614 5.00 -42.12 36.07
CA PRO A 614 3.92 -43.10 35.93
C PRO A 614 2.55 -42.58 36.33
N GLN A 615 2.46 -41.65 37.29
CA GLN A 615 1.17 -41.09 37.71
C GLN A 615 0.51 -40.24 36.62
N PHE A 616 1.28 -39.57 35.77
CA PHE A 616 0.77 -38.82 34.62
C PHE A 616 0.33 -39.77 33.51
N LEU A 617 1.09 -40.83 33.28
CA LEU A 617 0.75 -41.89 32.32
C LEU A 617 -0.53 -42.63 32.71
N ILE A 618 -0.73 -42.92 34.01
CA ILE A 618 -1.97 -43.51 34.53
C ILE A 618 -3.15 -42.52 34.39
N LYS A 619 -2.93 -41.21 34.47
CA LYS A 619 -3.99 -40.21 34.18
C LYS A 619 -4.36 -40.22 32.71
N VAL A 620 -3.39 -40.35 31.80
CA VAL A 620 -3.65 -40.55 30.36
C VAL A 620 -4.39 -41.86 30.11
N GLU A 621 -3.99 -42.95 30.77
CA GLU A 621 -4.69 -44.25 30.71
C GLU A 621 -6.17 -44.10 31.11
N ARG A 622 -6.44 -43.34 32.17
CA ARG A 622 -7.80 -43.07 32.63
C ARG A 622 -8.62 -42.27 31.61
N CYS A 623 -7.98 -41.38 30.86
CA CYS A 623 -8.66 -40.58 29.84
C CYS A 623 -9.02 -41.43 28.62
N VAL A 624 -8.09 -42.28 28.15
CA VAL A 624 -8.23 -43.01 26.88
C VAL A 624 -8.84 -44.40 27.05
N ALA A 625 -8.33 -45.18 28.02
CA ALA A 625 -8.74 -46.58 28.23
C ALA A 625 -9.72 -46.75 29.40
N LYS A 626 -10.01 -45.67 30.16
CA LYS A 626 -10.85 -45.69 31.38
C LYS A 626 -10.35 -46.65 32.47
N THR A 627 -9.08 -47.07 32.39
CA THR A 627 -8.40 -47.92 33.39
C THR A 627 -7.37 -47.12 34.18
N LYS A 628 -6.84 -47.71 35.27
CA LYS A 628 -5.80 -47.10 36.12
C LYS A 628 -4.69 -48.10 36.49
N SER A 629 -4.50 -49.13 35.69
CA SER A 629 -3.65 -50.27 36.04
C SER A 629 -2.18 -50.03 35.73
N GLY A 630 -1.85 -49.11 34.82
CA GLY A 630 -0.49 -48.93 34.30
C GLY A 630 -0.06 -50.06 33.35
N LYS A 631 -0.99 -50.94 32.96
CA LYS A 631 -0.76 -52.15 32.14
C LYS A 631 -1.74 -52.26 30.97
N SER A 632 -2.41 -51.17 30.61
CA SER A 632 -3.40 -51.22 29.52
C SER A 632 -2.72 -51.53 28.19
N PRO A 633 -3.17 -52.57 27.45
CA PRO A 633 -2.56 -52.95 26.17
C PRO A 633 -2.68 -51.83 25.11
N LYS A 634 -3.72 -50.98 25.21
CA LYS A 634 -3.89 -49.81 24.32
C LYS A 634 -2.78 -48.78 24.48
N LEU A 635 -2.16 -48.69 25.65
CA LEU A 635 -1.10 -47.73 25.96
C LEU A 635 0.30 -48.34 25.83
N ALA A 636 0.45 -49.62 25.47
CA ALA A 636 1.75 -50.29 25.46
C ALA A 636 2.78 -49.58 24.56
N SER A 637 2.36 -49.13 23.36
CA SER A 637 3.20 -48.35 22.43
C SER A 637 3.53 -46.96 22.99
N TYR A 638 2.58 -46.33 23.68
CA TYR A 638 2.75 -45.02 24.31
C TYR A 638 3.70 -45.09 25.52
N TYR A 639 3.64 -46.16 26.31
CA TYR A 639 4.58 -46.42 27.40
C TYR A 639 5.99 -46.65 26.87
N ALA A 640 6.15 -47.44 25.80
CA ALA A 640 7.44 -47.65 25.15
C ALA A 640 8.04 -46.34 24.58
N TYR A 641 7.20 -45.46 24.04
CA TYR A 641 7.63 -44.13 23.58
C TYR A 641 8.24 -43.30 24.72
N TRP A 642 7.55 -43.20 25.87
CA TRP A 642 8.06 -42.46 27.02
C TRP A 642 9.29 -43.11 27.65
N GLU A 643 9.34 -44.44 27.70
CA GLU A 643 10.52 -45.17 28.18
C GLU A 643 11.76 -44.88 27.31
N ASN A 644 11.60 -44.87 25.98
CA ASN A 644 12.66 -44.48 25.06
C ASN A 644 13.07 -43.01 25.24
N ARG A 645 12.10 -42.12 25.46
CA ARG A 645 12.39 -40.70 25.75
C ARG A 645 13.18 -40.54 27.05
N ILE A 646 12.85 -41.29 28.10
CA ILE A 646 13.62 -41.33 29.36
C ILE A 646 15.05 -41.80 29.11
N TYR A 647 15.24 -42.89 28.34
CA TYR A 647 16.56 -43.40 27.98
C TYR A 647 17.41 -42.32 27.27
N GLN A 648 16.84 -41.61 26.30
CA GLN A 648 17.53 -40.53 25.58
C GLN A 648 17.94 -39.40 26.54
N VAL A 649 17.04 -38.98 27.42
CA VAL A 649 17.28 -37.91 28.41
C VAL A 649 18.40 -38.29 29.39
N LEU A 650 18.38 -39.51 29.92
CA LEU A 650 19.43 -40.00 30.82
C LEU A 650 20.78 -40.14 30.10
N THR A 651 20.78 -40.57 28.83
CA THR A 651 22.00 -40.62 28.03
C THR A 651 22.59 -39.23 27.83
N GLN A 652 21.76 -38.24 27.47
CA GLN A 652 22.20 -36.84 27.31
C GLN A 652 22.68 -36.22 28.62
N LEU A 653 22.01 -36.53 29.74
CA LEU A 653 22.43 -36.10 31.08
C LEU A 653 23.88 -36.53 31.37
N ILE A 654 24.20 -37.81 31.18
CA ILE A 654 25.54 -38.35 31.45
C ILE A 654 26.57 -37.77 30.50
N VAL A 655 26.28 -37.73 29.19
CA VAL A 655 27.21 -37.17 28.19
C VAL A 655 27.54 -35.71 28.48
N LYS A 656 26.53 -34.86 28.73
CA LYS A 656 26.73 -33.43 29.03
C LYS A 656 27.56 -33.23 30.30
N ASN A 657 27.29 -34.01 31.34
CA ASN A 657 28.02 -33.91 32.60
C ASN A 657 29.47 -34.38 32.50
N LEU A 658 29.72 -35.50 31.81
CA LEU A 658 31.10 -35.97 31.57
C LEU A 658 31.88 -34.99 30.69
N GLN A 659 31.26 -34.41 29.66
CA GLN A 659 31.88 -33.37 28.84
C GLN A 659 32.19 -32.10 29.65
N ALA A 660 31.27 -31.68 30.53
CA ALA A 660 31.49 -30.54 31.41
C ALA A 660 32.64 -30.79 32.40
N PHE A 661 32.72 -32.00 32.98
CA PHE A 661 33.82 -32.39 33.85
C PHE A 661 35.15 -32.48 33.08
N HIS A 662 35.12 -33.05 31.86
CA HIS A 662 36.29 -33.09 30.98
C HIS A 662 36.81 -31.69 30.66
N ALA A 663 35.92 -30.75 30.35
CA ALA A 663 36.26 -29.35 30.11
C ALA A 663 36.84 -28.68 31.36
N ALA A 664 36.31 -28.98 32.55
CA ALA A 664 36.85 -28.48 33.81
C ALA A 664 38.27 -29.01 34.11
N VAL A 665 38.54 -30.28 33.80
CA VAL A 665 39.90 -30.88 33.92
C VAL A 665 40.90 -30.23 32.96
N LEU A 666 40.45 -29.85 31.76
CA LEU A 666 41.31 -29.18 30.78
C LEU A 666 41.46 -27.67 31.03
N ALA A 667 40.58 -27.07 31.82
CA ALA A 667 40.64 -25.66 32.14
C ALA A 667 41.91 -25.32 32.93
N ASN A 668 42.46 -24.12 32.70
CA ASN A 668 43.57 -23.59 33.48
C ASN A 668 43.10 -22.97 34.81
N VAL A 669 42.19 -23.66 35.50
CA VAL A 669 41.59 -23.23 36.77
C VAL A 669 41.70 -24.39 37.77
N PRO A 670 42.45 -24.23 38.88
CA PRO A 670 42.63 -25.30 39.84
C PRO A 670 41.33 -25.58 40.62
N LEU A 671 40.98 -26.87 40.73
CA LEU A 671 39.77 -27.34 41.40
C LEU A 671 40.04 -27.77 42.85
N PHE A 672 41.23 -28.31 43.11
CA PHE A 672 41.70 -28.75 44.42
C PHE A 672 43.22 -28.53 44.54
N GLN A 673 43.74 -28.64 45.75
CA GLN A 673 45.18 -28.54 46.03
C GLN A 673 45.76 -29.85 46.58
N THR A 674 47.06 -30.06 46.32
CA THR A 674 47.86 -31.17 46.87
C THR A 674 49.22 -30.66 47.32
N GLU A 675 49.70 -31.12 48.46
CA GLU A 675 50.99 -30.72 49.03
C GLU A 675 52.12 -31.64 48.54
N ALA A 676 53.30 -31.08 48.31
CA ALA A 676 54.51 -31.85 48.09
C ALA A 676 55.23 -32.07 49.43
N ILE A 677 55.54 -33.32 49.74
CA ILE A 677 56.26 -33.72 50.96
C ILE A 677 57.50 -34.54 50.59
N LEU A 678 58.56 -34.40 51.39
CA LEU A 678 59.76 -35.23 51.26
C LEU A 678 59.63 -36.46 52.14
N SER A 679 59.51 -37.64 51.52
CA SER A 679 59.55 -38.94 52.17
C SER A 679 60.83 -39.65 51.74
N VAL A 680 61.91 -39.45 52.51
CA VAL A 680 63.28 -39.86 52.15
C VAL A 680 63.31 -41.29 51.57
N PRO A 681 63.89 -41.50 50.37
CA PRO A 681 64.64 -40.53 49.54
C PRO A 681 63.80 -39.76 48.49
N GLU A 682 62.49 -39.97 48.41
CA GLU A 682 61.65 -39.48 47.31
C GLU A 682 60.76 -38.28 47.68
N ILE A 683 60.52 -37.39 46.72
CA ILE A 683 59.56 -36.29 46.84
C ILE A 683 58.23 -36.80 46.30
N ILE A 684 57.23 -36.91 47.17
CA ILE A 684 55.90 -37.43 46.83
C ILE A 684 54.83 -36.36 47.03
N LEU A 685 53.73 -36.51 46.31
CA LEU A 685 52.51 -35.76 46.58
C LEU A 685 51.82 -36.39 47.80
N GLN A 686 51.29 -35.57 48.70
CA GLN A 686 50.56 -36.03 49.89
C GLN A 686 49.39 -36.96 49.52
N ALA A 687 48.64 -36.61 48.47
CA ALA A 687 47.79 -37.54 47.74
C ALA A 687 48.56 -38.00 46.49
N ASN A 688 48.90 -39.29 46.42
CA ASN A 688 49.75 -39.78 45.36
C ASN A 688 49.04 -39.71 43.99
N ALA A 689 49.82 -39.68 42.91
CA ALA A 689 49.24 -39.54 41.56
C ALA A 689 48.24 -40.67 41.23
N SER A 690 48.52 -41.90 41.68
CA SER A 690 47.62 -43.05 41.52
C SER A 690 46.30 -42.91 42.28
N GLU A 691 46.29 -42.31 43.46
CA GLU A 691 45.09 -42.05 44.25
C GLU A 691 44.21 -41.03 43.54
N ILE A 692 44.79 -39.95 43.01
CA ILE A 692 44.05 -38.94 42.25
C ILE A 692 43.46 -39.55 40.96
N GLU A 693 44.22 -40.38 40.26
CA GLU A 693 43.72 -41.13 39.09
C GLU A 693 42.58 -42.08 39.45
N ASN A 694 42.72 -42.84 40.54
CA ASN A 694 41.69 -43.77 41.03
C ASN A 694 40.43 -43.03 41.49
N MET A 695 40.57 -41.92 42.24
CA MET A 695 39.45 -41.07 42.66
C MET A 695 38.74 -40.46 41.45
N THR A 696 39.48 -40.04 40.42
CA THR A 696 38.88 -39.52 39.18
C THR A 696 38.11 -40.62 38.44
N ALA A 697 38.71 -41.80 38.27
CA ALA A 697 38.05 -42.94 37.64
C ALA A 697 36.79 -43.36 38.39
N GLN A 698 36.85 -43.43 39.73
CA GLN A 698 35.70 -43.71 40.57
C GLN A 698 34.62 -42.62 40.44
N CYS A 699 35.00 -41.35 40.40
CA CYS A 699 34.07 -40.24 40.25
C CYS A 699 33.31 -40.27 38.91
N ILE A 700 33.98 -40.69 37.83
CA ILE A 700 33.37 -40.92 36.51
C ILE A 700 32.43 -42.12 36.57
N GLN A 701 32.86 -43.22 37.17
CA GLN A 701 32.04 -44.42 37.34
C GLN A 701 30.77 -44.08 38.12
N ASP A 702 30.90 -43.45 39.29
CA ASP A 702 29.79 -43.00 40.13
C ASP A 702 28.80 -42.10 39.36
N CYS A 703 29.30 -41.25 38.45
CA CYS A 703 28.44 -40.43 37.59
C CYS A 703 27.58 -41.29 36.65
N VAL A 704 28.16 -42.32 36.01
CA VAL A 704 27.40 -43.24 35.15
C VAL A 704 26.46 -44.12 35.99
N GLU A 705 26.89 -44.53 37.18
CA GLU A 705 26.12 -45.37 38.11
C GLU A 705 24.88 -44.67 38.68
N VAL A 706 24.78 -43.34 38.60
CA VAL A 706 23.53 -42.60 38.86
C VAL A 706 22.35 -43.21 38.11
N THR A 707 22.58 -43.72 36.89
CA THR A 707 21.55 -44.33 36.06
C THR A 707 21.01 -45.66 36.59
N LYS A 708 21.69 -46.30 37.57
CA LYS A 708 21.19 -47.49 38.27
C LYS A 708 19.94 -47.20 39.11
N HIS A 709 19.79 -45.97 39.59
CA HIS A 709 18.62 -45.56 40.38
C HIS A 709 17.36 -45.36 39.53
N PHE A 710 17.46 -45.42 38.20
CA PHE A 710 16.34 -45.31 37.28
C PHE A 710 15.98 -46.71 36.78
N VAL A 711 15.00 -47.32 37.43
CA VAL A 711 14.52 -48.68 37.15
C VAL A 711 13.67 -48.69 35.88
N ARG A 712 13.92 -49.61 34.95
CA ARG A 712 13.14 -49.77 33.72
C ARG A 712 11.74 -50.26 33.98
N TRP A 713 10.85 -50.05 33.03
CA TRP A 713 9.49 -50.54 33.14
C TRP A 713 9.37 -51.98 32.65
N MET A 714 8.39 -52.72 33.15
CA MET A 714 8.04 -54.00 32.53
C MET A 714 7.52 -53.74 31.12
N HIS A 715 7.87 -54.62 30.17
CA HIS A 715 7.55 -54.43 28.76
C HIS A 715 6.06 -54.12 28.52
N GLY A 716 5.80 -53.01 27.83
CA GLY A 716 4.43 -52.55 27.51
C GLY A 716 3.65 -52.00 28.71
N THR A 717 4.32 -51.62 29.80
CA THR A 717 3.69 -51.05 31.00
C THR A 717 4.44 -49.78 31.46
N CYS A 718 3.86 -49.04 32.40
CA CYS A 718 4.55 -47.95 33.11
C CYS A 718 4.91 -48.31 34.55
N ILE A 719 5.11 -49.61 34.83
CA ILE A 719 5.40 -50.12 36.18
C ILE A 719 6.85 -50.56 36.23
N GLU A 720 7.57 -50.04 37.22
CA GLU A 720 8.97 -50.38 37.48
C GLU A 720 9.16 -51.89 37.67
N CYS A 721 10.20 -52.44 37.06
CA CYS A 721 10.54 -53.85 37.17
C CYS A 721 10.99 -54.17 38.61
N PRO A 722 10.35 -55.12 39.32
CA PRO A 722 10.80 -55.50 40.65
C PRO A 722 12.18 -56.18 40.57
N PRO A 723 12.97 -56.15 41.67
CA PRO A 723 14.23 -56.87 41.75
C PRO A 723 14.03 -58.37 41.47
N GLN A 724 14.91 -58.98 40.67
CA GLN A 724 14.88 -60.41 40.35
C GLN A 724 16.05 -61.15 41.00
N ASP A 725 15.81 -62.30 41.62
CA ASP A 725 16.88 -63.13 42.18
C ASP A 725 17.60 -63.89 41.05
N VAL A 726 18.88 -63.61 40.83
CA VAL A 726 19.66 -64.22 39.75
C VAL A 726 20.51 -65.38 40.25
N ASN A 727 20.91 -65.39 41.54
CA ASN A 727 21.55 -66.49 42.28
C ASN A 727 21.29 -66.33 43.79
N GLU A 728 21.51 -67.39 44.60
CA GLU A 728 21.30 -67.41 46.07
C GLU A 728 21.91 -66.18 46.78
N GLY A 729 21.07 -65.14 46.99
CA GLY A 729 21.43 -63.92 47.72
C GLY A 729 21.67 -62.65 46.89
N GLU A 730 21.75 -62.71 45.55
CA GLU A 730 21.98 -61.53 44.70
C GLU A 730 20.72 -61.13 43.88
N THR A 731 20.13 -60.00 44.25
CA THR A 731 19.00 -59.37 43.54
C THR A 731 19.50 -58.46 42.42
N PHE A 732 19.07 -58.71 41.19
CA PHE A 732 19.33 -57.87 40.02
C PHE A 732 18.17 -56.92 39.74
N VAL A 733 18.48 -55.64 39.56
CA VAL A 733 17.50 -54.59 39.21
C VAL A 733 17.74 -54.14 37.77
N PHE A 734 16.74 -54.35 36.90
CA PHE A 734 16.78 -53.86 35.53
C PHE A 734 16.70 -52.33 35.51
N SER A 735 17.84 -51.67 35.34
CA SER A 735 17.97 -50.21 35.28
C SER A 735 18.47 -49.75 33.92
N PHE A 736 18.37 -48.46 33.62
CA PHE A 736 18.91 -47.90 32.36
C PHE A 736 20.45 -47.97 32.27
N TYR A 737 21.13 -48.28 33.37
CA TYR A 737 22.59 -48.38 33.43
C TYR A 737 23.17 -49.36 32.42
N SER A 738 22.56 -50.54 32.22
CA SER A 738 23.08 -51.59 31.32
C SER A 738 23.32 -51.10 29.90
N ASP A 739 22.44 -50.21 29.41
CA ASP A 739 22.46 -49.74 28.03
C ASP A 739 23.23 -48.42 27.92
N ILE A 740 23.16 -47.58 28.97
CA ILE A 740 23.85 -46.29 29.00
C ILE A 740 25.36 -46.48 29.14
N CYS A 741 25.83 -47.42 29.98
CA CYS A 741 27.27 -47.68 30.14
C CYS A 741 27.91 -48.23 28.86
N GLN A 742 27.13 -48.86 27.98
CA GLN A 742 27.58 -49.39 26.70
C GLN A 742 27.66 -48.33 25.60
N ASN A 743 27.08 -47.14 25.81
CA ASN A 743 27.03 -46.07 24.82
C ASN A 743 28.45 -45.59 24.44
N PRO A 744 28.78 -45.50 23.14
CA PRO A 744 30.12 -45.16 22.68
C PRO A 744 30.57 -43.76 23.11
N LEU A 745 29.65 -42.78 23.18
CA LEU A 745 29.99 -41.41 23.60
C LEU A 745 30.43 -41.37 25.06
N ILE A 746 29.77 -42.14 25.92
CA ILE A 746 30.08 -42.23 27.35
C ILE A 746 31.40 -42.96 27.57
N LYS A 747 31.61 -44.10 26.90
CA LYS A 747 32.89 -44.84 26.94
C LYS A 747 34.08 -43.98 26.51
N ASN A 748 33.93 -43.24 25.42
CA ASN A 748 35.00 -42.37 24.91
C ASN A 748 35.37 -41.29 25.94
N GLN A 749 34.39 -40.66 26.59
CA GLN A 749 34.64 -39.67 27.65
C GLN A 749 35.28 -40.31 28.89
N ALA A 750 34.81 -41.48 29.30
CA ALA A 750 35.33 -42.22 30.45
C ALA A 750 36.80 -42.65 30.28
N ILE A 751 37.29 -42.82 29.06
CA ILE A 751 38.70 -43.10 28.74
C ILE A 751 39.51 -41.81 28.65
N LEU A 752 38.97 -40.77 28.02
CA LEU A 752 39.69 -39.53 27.72
C LEU A 752 39.99 -38.71 28.98
N ILE A 753 39.09 -38.68 29.96
CA ILE A 753 39.27 -37.87 31.18
C ILE A 753 40.46 -38.39 32.01
N PRO A 754 40.54 -39.69 32.39
CA PRO A 754 41.70 -40.22 33.13
C PRO A 754 43.03 -40.03 32.38
N GLN A 755 43.04 -40.19 31.05
CA GLN A 755 44.25 -39.96 30.24
C GLN A 755 44.74 -38.50 30.27
N ASN A 756 43.82 -37.52 30.40
CA ASN A 756 44.21 -36.12 30.57
C ASN A 756 44.72 -35.87 32.00
N VAL A 757 44.06 -36.43 33.02
CA VAL A 757 44.50 -36.36 34.42
C VAL A 757 45.92 -36.91 34.57
N GLN A 758 46.19 -38.10 34.04
CA GLN A 758 47.52 -38.72 34.06
C GLN A 758 48.58 -37.85 33.40
N ARG A 759 48.26 -37.20 32.26
CA ARG A 759 49.19 -36.27 31.58
C ARG A 759 49.55 -35.06 32.44
N VAL A 760 48.57 -34.48 33.15
CA VAL A 760 48.81 -33.35 34.05
C VAL A 760 49.64 -33.76 35.25
N LEU A 761 49.29 -34.89 35.88
CA LEU A 761 50.03 -35.42 37.02
C LEU A 761 51.47 -35.77 36.63
N ALA A 762 51.70 -36.37 35.46
CA ALA A 762 53.05 -36.61 34.94
C ALA A 762 53.85 -35.32 34.72
N SER A 763 53.20 -34.24 34.26
CA SER A 763 53.83 -32.92 34.14
C SER A 763 54.20 -32.34 35.50
N LEU A 764 53.34 -32.47 36.52
CA LEU A 764 53.62 -32.04 37.89
C LEU A 764 54.75 -32.87 38.53
N SER A 765 54.76 -34.19 38.33
CA SER A 765 55.86 -35.05 38.78
C SER A 765 57.18 -34.70 38.11
N LYS A 766 57.18 -34.34 36.81
CA LYS A 766 58.37 -33.83 36.11
C LYS A 766 58.86 -32.51 36.70
N TYR A 767 57.96 -31.63 37.12
CA TYR A 767 58.31 -30.39 37.81
C TYR A 767 58.90 -30.66 39.20
N LEU A 768 58.32 -31.58 39.98
CA LEU A 768 58.86 -32.01 41.27
C LEU A 768 60.24 -32.65 41.15
N ASN A 769 60.54 -33.36 40.06
CA ASN A 769 61.88 -33.90 39.82
C ASN A 769 62.99 -32.84 39.76
N GLN A 770 62.66 -31.56 39.48
CA GLN A 770 63.66 -30.47 39.54
C GLN A 770 64.19 -30.24 40.95
N TRP A 771 63.40 -30.57 41.97
CA TRP A 771 63.79 -30.48 43.38
C TRP A 771 64.76 -31.60 43.80
N LYS A 772 64.90 -32.68 43.01
CA LYS A 772 65.91 -33.73 43.24
C LYS A 772 67.35 -33.21 43.11
N ARG A 773 67.58 -32.02 42.55
CA ARG A 773 68.92 -31.41 42.56
C ARG A 773 69.48 -31.20 43.97
N TYR A 774 68.61 -31.16 44.98
CA TYR A 774 68.98 -31.02 46.38
C TYR A 774 69.12 -32.37 47.13
N HIS A 775 69.05 -33.51 46.43
CA HIS A 775 69.06 -34.86 47.05
C HIS A 775 70.25 -35.11 48.00
N VAL A 776 71.39 -34.51 47.70
CA VAL A 776 72.61 -34.52 48.51
C VAL A 776 72.32 -34.14 49.98
N LEU A 777 71.32 -33.31 50.24
CA LEU A 777 70.96 -32.89 51.60
C LEU A 777 70.36 -34.01 52.48
N TRP A 778 69.73 -35.03 51.89
CA TRP A 778 69.00 -36.07 52.61
C TRP A 778 69.40 -37.50 52.24
N GLU A 779 70.15 -37.71 51.15
CA GLU A 779 70.71 -39.03 50.80
C GLU A 779 72.05 -39.31 51.49
N LEU A 780 72.84 -38.28 51.81
CA LEU A 780 74.09 -38.44 52.53
C LEU A 780 73.84 -38.54 54.04
N ASP A 781 74.41 -39.57 54.66
CA ASP A 781 74.47 -39.66 56.10
C ASP A 781 75.34 -38.52 56.65
N LYS A 782 74.73 -37.67 57.46
CA LYS A 782 75.36 -36.48 58.04
C LYS A 782 76.58 -36.85 58.86
N ASP A 783 76.53 -37.93 59.63
CA ASP A 783 77.59 -38.28 60.56
C ASP A 783 78.79 -38.85 59.79
N VAL A 784 78.53 -39.73 58.82
CA VAL A 784 79.58 -40.31 57.95
C VAL A 784 80.28 -39.24 57.10
N ALA A 785 79.52 -38.28 56.56
CA ALA A 785 80.09 -37.19 55.77
C ALA A 785 80.97 -36.26 56.62
N MET A 786 80.55 -35.97 57.86
CA MET A 786 81.30 -35.14 58.80
C MET A 786 82.57 -35.83 59.29
N GLU A 787 82.53 -37.13 59.58
CA GLU A 787 83.72 -37.92 59.96
C GLU A 787 84.77 -37.94 58.85
N LYS A 788 84.35 -38.11 57.59
CA LYS A 788 85.24 -38.07 56.44
C LYS A 788 85.88 -36.68 56.28
N LEU A 789 85.10 -35.62 56.44
CA LEU A 789 85.58 -34.25 56.34
C LEU A 789 86.52 -33.89 57.51
N ALA A 790 86.29 -34.40 58.72
CA ALA A 790 87.24 -34.27 59.84
C ALA A 790 88.58 -34.96 59.55
N ALA A 791 88.54 -36.16 58.94
CA ALA A 791 89.75 -36.94 58.63
C ALA A 791 90.66 -36.28 57.58
N GLU A 792 90.10 -35.47 56.66
CA GLU A 792 90.84 -34.81 55.59
C GLU A 792 91.60 -33.53 56.05
N LYS A 793 91.39 -33.06 57.29
CA LYS A 793 91.93 -31.78 57.82
C LYS A 793 91.76 -30.59 56.86
N PRO A 794 90.52 -30.20 56.55
CA PRO A 794 90.22 -29.18 55.56
C PRO A 794 90.65 -27.78 56.02
N THR A 795 91.01 -26.94 55.05
CA THR A 795 91.35 -25.53 55.28
C THR A 795 90.11 -24.68 55.62
N CYS A 796 90.30 -23.51 56.22
CA CYS A 796 89.19 -22.57 56.45
C CYS A 796 88.47 -22.15 55.16
N VAL A 797 89.17 -22.13 54.03
CA VAL A 797 88.58 -21.80 52.71
C VAL A 797 87.56 -22.87 52.30
N THR A 798 87.91 -24.15 52.46
CA THR A 798 86.99 -25.26 52.15
C THR A 798 85.76 -25.28 53.07
N PHE A 799 85.90 -24.92 54.35
CA PHE A 799 84.73 -24.73 55.23
C PHE A 799 83.83 -23.57 54.80
N ASP A 800 84.42 -22.45 54.41
CA ASP A 800 83.68 -21.27 53.93
C ASP A 800 82.96 -21.55 52.59
N GLU A 801 83.57 -22.32 51.68
CA GLU A 801 82.94 -22.79 50.45
C GLU A 801 81.71 -23.69 50.73
N GLU A 802 81.84 -24.69 51.61
CA GLU A 802 80.75 -25.60 51.99
C GLU A 802 79.62 -24.87 52.76
N LEU A 803 79.96 -24.01 53.73
CA LEU A 803 78.97 -23.20 54.45
C LEU A 803 78.23 -22.25 53.52
N ARG A 804 78.93 -21.61 52.57
CA ARG A 804 78.32 -20.74 51.56
C ARG A 804 77.41 -21.52 50.63
N PHE A 805 77.77 -22.75 50.26
CA PHE A 805 76.91 -23.63 49.46
C PHE A 805 75.57 -23.90 50.18
N TYR A 806 75.57 -24.40 51.41
CA TYR A 806 74.33 -24.69 52.15
C TYR A 806 73.52 -23.43 52.48
N MET A 807 74.19 -22.30 52.76
CA MET A 807 73.54 -21.00 52.97
C MET A 807 72.81 -20.53 51.70
N ASN A 808 73.46 -20.64 50.54
CA ASN A 808 72.85 -20.30 49.25
C ASN A 808 71.65 -21.19 48.95
N VAL A 809 71.72 -22.50 49.22
CA VAL A 809 70.59 -23.42 49.05
C VAL A 809 69.41 -23.03 49.96
N ALA A 810 69.67 -22.71 51.23
CA ALA A 810 68.62 -22.28 52.17
C ALA A 810 67.93 -20.95 51.77
N GLN A 811 68.65 -20.05 51.09
CA GLN A 811 68.10 -18.80 50.54
C GLN A 811 67.37 -19.04 49.21
N GLU A 812 67.95 -19.82 48.30
CA GLU A 812 67.38 -20.14 46.99
C GLU A 812 65.99 -20.75 47.15
N VAL A 813 65.83 -21.71 48.06
CA VAL A 813 64.56 -22.39 48.32
C VAL A 813 63.45 -21.41 48.78
N THR A 814 63.80 -20.39 49.57
CA THR A 814 62.81 -19.38 50.02
C THR A 814 62.39 -18.39 48.93
N GLN A 815 63.21 -18.22 47.89
CA GLN A 815 62.91 -17.33 46.77
C GLN A 815 62.09 -18.01 45.67
N GLN A 816 61.96 -19.34 45.72
CA GLN A 816 61.16 -20.07 44.73
C GLN A 816 59.65 -19.90 44.96
N PRO A 817 58.85 -19.89 43.89
CA PRO A 817 57.40 -19.85 44.02
C PRO A 817 56.88 -21.09 44.74
N LEU A 818 56.22 -20.89 45.88
CA LEU A 818 55.70 -21.95 46.75
C LEU A 818 54.37 -22.55 46.25
N ILE A 819 53.76 -21.96 45.23
CA ILE A 819 52.53 -22.43 44.61
C ILE A 819 52.76 -22.60 43.12
N LYS A 820 52.37 -23.75 42.58
CA LYS A 820 52.38 -24.02 41.15
C LYS A 820 51.03 -24.57 40.70
N ASP A 821 50.33 -23.82 39.86
CA ASP A 821 49.07 -24.28 39.27
C ASP A 821 49.34 -25.14 38.02
N GLY A 822 48.82 -26.36 38.02
CA GLY A 822 48.83 -27.30 36.91
C GLY A 822 47.40 -27.63 36.49
N GLN A 823 46.86 -26.86 35.55
CA GLN A 823 45.46 -26.97 35.09
C GLN A 823 44.48 -27.06 36.27
N PHE A 824 43.89 -28.23 36.52
CA PHE A 824 42.90 -28.48 37.56
C PHE A 824 43.49 -28.78 38.95
N VAL A 825 44.81 -28.88 39.10
CA VAL A 825 45.50 -29.17 40.38
C VAL A 825 46.42 -28.02 40.78
N ARG A 826 46.27 -27.53 42.02
CA ARG A 826 47.22 -26.59 42.64
C ARG A 826 48.24 -27.37 43.47
N LEU A 827 49.53 -27.24 43.13
CA LEU A 827 50.63 -27.85 43.88
C LEU A 827 51.15 -26.86 44.94
N GLN A 828 51.08 -27.24 46.21
CA GLN A 828 51.68 -26.48 47.31
C GLN A 828 53.05 -27.06 47.68
N LEU A 829 54.09 -26.24 47.53
CA LEU A 829 55.48 -26.59 47.80
C LEU A 829 55.98 -26.10 49.17
N THR A 830 55.14 -25.39 49.94
CA THR A 830 55.50 -24.84 51.25
C THR A 830 56.09 -25.88 52.19
N PRO A 831 55.49 -27.08 52.39
CA PRO A 831 56.05 -28.09 53.30
C PRO A 831 57.40 -28.63 52.81
N LEU A 832 57.53 -28.88 51.50
CA LEU A 832 58.78 -29.33 50.89
C LEU A 832 59.90 -28.29 51.03
N ALA A 833 59.61 -27.02 50.73
CA ALA A 833 60.57 -25.93 50.81
C ALA A 833 61.09 -25.74 52.25
N HIS A 834 60.20 -25.76 53.25
CA HIS A 834 60.60 -25.71 54.65
C HIS A 834 61.48 -26.91 55.04
N THR A 835 61.12 -28.11 54.60
CA THR A 835 61.89 -29.33 54.90
C THR A 835 63.31 -29.24 54.31
N VAL A 836 63.45 -28.84 53.05
CA VAL A 836 64.76 -28.65 52.40
C VAL A 836 65.59 -27.57 53.11
N GLN A 837 64.94 -26.47 53.53
CA GLN A 837 65.58 -25.41 54.29
C GLN A 837 66.10 -25.90 55.66
N ASP A 838 65.32 -26.72 56.36
CA ASP A 838 65.71 -27.30 57.65
C ASP A 838 66.88 -28.28 57.49
N TYR A 839 66.90 -29.08 56.42
CA TYR A 839 68.06 -29.91 56.10
C TYR A 839 69.32 -29.07 55.88
N ALA A 840 69.26 -28.02 55.05
CA ALA A 840 70.39 -27.13 54.79
C ALA A 840 70.89 -26.41 56.06
N ARG A 841 69.98 -25.94 56.91
CA ARG A 841 70.33 -25.37 58.23
C ARG A 841 70.98 -26.39 59.14
N GLY A 842 70.48 -27.63 59.16
CA GLY A 842 71.09 -28.72 59.92
C GLY A 842 72.54 -29.00 59.48
N TRP A 843 72.81 -29.03 58.17
CA TRP A 843 74.17 -29.18 57.62
C TRP A 843 75.08 -28.02 58.04
N MET A 844 74.61 -26.77 57.96
CA MET A 844 75.37 -25.59 58.41
C MET A 844 75.73 -25.65 59.90
N ILE A 845 74.79 -26.09 60.76
CA ILE A 845 75.04 -26.21 62.20
C ILE A 845 76.12 -27.27 62.47
N SER A 846 76.05 -28.44 61.83
CA SER A 846 77.05 -29.50 62.00
C SER A 846 78.43 -29.09 61.48
N LEU A 847 78.53 -28.47 60.31
CA LEU A 847 79.78 -27.91 59.78
C LEU A 847 80.35 -26.82 60.71
N GLY A 848 79.50 -25.94 61.23
CA GLY A 848 79.90 -24.89 62.17
C GLY A 848 80.46 -25.45 63.48
N LYS A 849 79.89 -26.55 63.99
CA LYS A 849 80.42 -27.27 65.17
C LYS A 849 81.79 -27.89 64.89
N LEU A 850 81.94 -28.57 63.75
CA LEU A 850 83.20 -29.23 63.38
C LEU A 850 84.32 -28.21 63.15
N LEU A 851 84.03 -27.09 62.49
CA LEU A 851 84.97 -25.96 62.37
C LEU A 851 85.34 -25.39 63.74
N HIS A 852 84.38 -25.23 64.65
CA HIS A 852 84.65 -24.74 66.00
C HIS A 852 85.54 -25.70 66.79
N GLU A 853 85.30 -27.01 66.70
CA GLU A 853 86.11 -28.04 67.35
C GLU A 853 87.54 -28.06 66.79
N SER A 854 87.70 -28.06 65.46
CA SER A 854 89.00 -28.02 64.80
C SER A 854 89.78 -26.74 65.13
N ALA A 855 89.14 -25.57 65.07
CA ALA A 855 89.77 -24.30 65.47
C ALA A 855 90.13 -24.26 66.95
N ARG A 856 89.32 -24.90 67.81
CA ARG A 856 89.61 -25.02 69.24
C ARG A 856 90.85 -25.90 69.48
N GLU A 857 90.97 -27.03 68.78
CA GLU A 857 92.14 -27.91 68.85
C GLU A 857 93.41 -27.23 68.34
N GLU A 858 93.35 -26.52 67.21
CA GLU A 858 94.49 -25.72 66.71
C GLU A 858 94.87 -24.59 67.68
N LEU A 859 93.89 -23.91 68.29
CA LEU A 859 94.18 -22.85 69.26
C LEU A 859 94.83 -23.42 70.53
N PHE A 860 94.38 -24.59 71.00
CA PHE A 860 95.03 -25.29 72.11
C PHE A 860 96.45 -25.75 71.77
N SER A 861 96.69 -26.29 70.56
CA SER A 861 98.04 -26.69 70.16
C SER A 861 98.98 -25.48 70.01
N LEU A 862 98.49 -24.37 69.46
CA LEU A 862 99.24 -23.13 69.31
C LEU A 862 99.49 -22.47 70.67
N GLN A 863 98.54 -22.58 71.61
CA GLN A 863 98.73 -22.15 73.01
C GLN A 863 99.79 -22.99 73.72
N GLU A 864 99.81 -24.32 73.52
CA GLU A 864 100.86 -25.21 74.02
C GLU A 864 102.22 -24.88 73.38
N GLU A 865 102.29 -24.65 72.07
CA GLU A 865 103.51 -24.24 71.37
C GLU A 865 104.03 -22.88 71.83
N ILE A 866 103.15 -21.89 72.05
CA ILE A 866 103.53 -20.59 72.62
C ILE A 866 104.00 -20.76 74.06
N GLN A 867 103.35 -21.60 74.87
CA GLN A 867 103.81 -21.89 76.23
C GLN A 867 105.22 -22.49 76.21
N VAL A 868 105.49 -23.47 75.35
CA VAL A 868 106.81 -24.09 75.20
C VAL A 868 107.84 -23.12 74.59
N GLY A 869 107.42 -22.26 73.66
CA GLY A 869 108.23 -21.22 73.03
C GLY A 869 108.63 -20.09 73.99
N VAL A 870 107.74 -19.71 74.91
CA VAL A 870 108.02 -18.73 75.98
C VAL A 870 108.93 -19.32 77.07
N PHE A 871 109.03 -20.65 77.16
CA PHE A 871 110.05 -21.32 78.00
C PHE A 871 111.40 -21.54 77.27
N SER A 872 111.55 -21.11 76.01
CA SER A 872 112.79 -21.24 75.22
C SER A 872 113.40 -19.90 74.75
N LEU A 873 112.93 -18.77 75.29
CA LEU A 873 113.58 -17.44 75.32
C LEU A 873 113.74 -17.00 76.78
#